data_AF-A0A7W0ZM11-F1
#
_entry.id   AF-A0A7W0ZM11-F1
#
_cell.length_a   1.000
_cell.length_b   1.000
_cell.length_c   1.000
_cell.angle_alpha   90.00
_cell.angle_beta   90.00
_cell.angle_gamma   90.00
#
_symmetry.space_group_name_H-M   'P 1'
#
loop_
_entity.id
_entity.type
_entity.pdbx_description
1 polymer ?
#
loop_
_entity_poly.entity_id
_entity_poly.type
_entity_poly.pdbx_seq_one_letter_code
_entity_poly.pdbx_strand_id
1 'polypeptide(L)'
;MPSEIIEGFQLSPQQKYLWPWQQNDSSTYRAECVLLLAGELDAERLQTALRLLVNRYEILRTTYRYLPGMDIPLQVVIEDSAPAWHTVDLPELHQQQAEIEELLRQERRRGFDFEHGPLVHAVLLRMAADKHMLQLSLPAVCSDAWTLKSIVSETARFYAAGTHDGEPHDELLQYVRFSAWQNELLESGDGQSEEGLAYWRKNDPSSLPPVTLPFEARPGKEAVFAPETVTCEIEPGVAAKLAGLIEKYDTSVAVVLLACWQTLLWRLSGQAEIAVGYVGDGREYEELRGAMGLFAKRLPIIHCFDESMRFSDVVKAADGRVREAREWQDYFVPKQTTATNSNLPASSNLPVGFEFEETVRIEAAAGVSFTVHHQYVCTDRFKINLSCRRVDGSLTIAIHYDSQLLGRENVKRIAAHLETLIRSAGEKPEALAGELEILSHAERHQLLVEWNQTQGTYPSDRCIHELFEVQVERTPGAPAVVFEDQRLSYGELNAEANRLAHYLRGRGVGPDTAVGLLADRSVEMMVGLLGILKAGGAYVPLNPEHPKARLAHQLADIQARVLLTQEKLLGRAPEFSGDVVCLDRDRTLFQDAPDVNPERVSSPENLVYVIYTSGSTGTPKGVGISHRNLVNYTHFICEKLQLEQAADAAQLQFATVTTISADLGNTCIFPSLVSGGCLHVLSYEAVTDGNLFADYTAEHPIDVLKIVPSHLRALLATSVADQILPRKYLIMGGEALGWDLVKQVTERGGSNIVRRAINHYGPTEATVGSLTFDISEDRIDSELSATIPIGHPIANTTVYIVDNRLQPVPVGVAGELYIGGAGLARGYLNQAELTAERFIPDPFSAENGARLYKTGDLARYLADGSVEFLGRVDNQVKVRGYRIELGEIEATLLRHAGVRETVVVARKDMADEPRLVAYVVPHQKHECTTDDLRRFLQEQLPDYMIPTAFVSLKSLPLTRNGKVDRQALPAPEESSELEKAFVAPRTPTEEALAGIWREVLGVKQVGVNDNFFRLGGHSLLLTRVISRVRAAFDVELPLRSLFEEPTIAKLALTIEDVLMKEVEGLTEDEARHFAG
;
A
#
# COMPACT_ATOMS: atom_id res chain seq x y z
N MET A 1 -54.87 15.98 32.53
CA MET A 1 -54.53 16.22 31.11
C MET A 1 -55.38 15.26 30.30
N PRO A 2 -56.25 15.72 29.38
CA PRO A 2 -56.86 14.80 28.43
C PRO A 2 -55.72 14.19 27.60
N SER A 3 -55.71 12.87 27.43
CA SER A 3 -54.81 12.19 26.50
C SER A 3 -55.16 12.63 25.09
N GLU A 4 -54.29 13.41 24.46
CA GLU A 4 -54.37 13.72 23.04
C GLU A 4 -54.30 12.40 22.26
N ILE A 5 -55.35 12.09 21.50
CA ILE A 5 -55.36 10.92 20.61
C ILE A 5 -54.54 11.31 19.38
N ILE A 6 -53.34 10.75 19.26
CA ILE A 6 -52.47 10.96 18.11
C ILE A 6 -52.82 9.88 17.07
N GLU A 7 -53.49 10.27 15.99
CA GLU A 7 -53.65 9.42 14.81
C GLU A 7 -52.45 9.63 13.87
N GLY A 8 -51.76 8.55 13.51
CA GLY A 8 -50.54 8.63 12.70
C GLY A 8 -50.25 7.35 11.93
N PHE A 9 -49.39 7.49 10.92
CA PHE A 9 -48.97 6.41 10.02
C PHE A 9 -47.55 5.96 10.34
N GLN A 10 -47.24 4.68 10.10
CA GLN A 10 -45.86 4.24 10.15
C GLN A 10 -45.03 4.92 9.05
N LEU A 11 -43.74 5.14 9.32
CA LEU A 11 -42.77 5.53 8.31
C LEU A 11 -42.59 4.40 7.29
N SER A 12 -42.36 4.78 6.03
CA SER A 12 -41.93 3.85 4.97
C SER A 12 -40.55 3.26 5.32
N PRO A 13 -40.15 2.11 4.77
CA PRO A 13 -38.80 1.57 4.93
C PRO A 13 -37.69 2.58 4.61
N GLN A 14 -37.86 3.40 3.57
CA GLN A 14 -36.91 4.44 3.17
C GLN A 14 -36.78 5.53 4.22
N GLN A 15 -37.90 6.00 4.77
CA GLN A 15 -37.91 6.97 5.87
C GLN A 15 -37.34 6.37 7.16
N LYS A 16 -37.71 5.12 7.51
CA LYS A 16 -37.16 4.39 8.67
C LYS A 16 -35.63 4.31 8.62
N TYR A 17 -35.09 4.05 7.42
CA TYR A 17 -33.66 4.00 7.17
C TYR A 17 -32.95 5.36 7.27
N LEU A 18 -33.54 6.41 6.71
CA LEU A 18 -32.96 7.76 6.71
C LEU A 18 -33.10 8.46 8.08
N TRP A 19 -34.11 8.10 8.87
CA TRP A 19 -34.49 8.80 10.09
C TRP A 19 -33.34 9.04 11.09
N PRO A 20 -32.50 8.04 11.44
CA PRO A 20 -31.41 8.25 12.39
C PRO A 20 -30.39 9.28 11.89
N TRP A 21 -30.16 9.35 10.58
CA TRP A 21 -29.25 10.31 9.97
C TRP A 21 -29.88 11.71 9.88
N GLN A 22 -31.15 11.78 9.47
CA GLN A 22 -31.92 13.00 9.38
C GLN A 22 -32.01 13.76 10.72
N GLN A 23 -32.15 13.03 11.83
CA GLN A 23 -32.18 13.62 13.18
C GLN A 23 -30.82 14.15 13.62
N ASN A 24 -29.76 13.42 13.34
CA ASN A 24 -28.41 13.77 13.79
C ASN A 24 -27.79 14.90 12.97
N ASP A 25 -28.12 15.02 11.68
CA ASP A 25 -27.59 16.06 10.79
C ASP A 25 -28.61 16.52 9.73
N SER A 26 -29.57 17.32 10.18
CA SER A 26 -30.58 17.91 9.29
C SER A 26 -30.01 18.87 8.23
N SER A 27 -28.78 19.36 8.44
CA SER A 27 -28.11 20.25 7.48
C SER A 27 -27.57 19.47 6.27
N THR A 28 -27.09 18.25 6.46
CA THR A 28 -26.61 17.42 5.36
C THR A 28 -27.75 16.69 4.66
N TYR A 29 -28.65 16.05 5.43
CA TYR A 29 -29.78 15.31 4.88
C TYR A 29 -30.98 16.24 4.67
N ARG A 30 -30.97 16.93 3.53
CA ARG A 30 -32.08 17.79 3.10
C ARG A 30 -32.31 17.65 1.60
N ALA A 31 -33.47 18.11 1.18
CA ALA A 31 -33.78 18.40 -0.21
C ALA A 31 -33.93 19.92 -0.37
N GLU A 32 -33.14 20.50 -1.25
CA GLU A 32 -33.07 21.95 -1.51
C GLU A 32 -33.17 22.21 -3.01
N CYS A 33 -33.94 23.22 -3.39
CA CYS A 33 -33.85 23.82 -4.72
C CYS A 33 -33.77 25.34 -4.62
N VAL A 34 -32.95 25.94 -5.47
CA VAL A 34 -32.83 27.38 -5.64
C VAL A 34 -33.34 27.72 -7.03
N LEU A 35 -34.36 28.58 -7.09
CA LEU A 35 -34.98 29.01 -8.32
C LEU A 35 -34.56 30.44 -8.64
N LEU A 36 -34.19 30.68 -9.89
CA LEU A 36 -34.10 32.03 -10.46
C LEU A 36 -35.49 32.39 -10.99
N LEU A 37 -36.04 33.47 -10.46
CA LEU A 37 -37.33 34.03 -10.86
C LEU A 37 -37.08 35.34 -11.60
N ALA A 38 -37.44 35.40 -12.88
CA ALA A 38 -37.26 36.59 -13.70
C ALA A 38 -38.62 37.12 -14.20
N GLY A 39 -38.88 38.41 -14.02
CA GLY A 39 -40.16 39.07 -14.30
C GLY A 39 -40.71 39.89 -13.12
N GLU A 40 -41.84 40.57 -13.32
CA GLU A 40 -42.56 41.31 -12.27
C GLU A 40 -43.20 40.34 -11.27
N LEU A 41 -42.49 40.05 -10.17
CA LEU A 41 -42.92 39.07 -9.18
C LEU A 41 -43.86 39.67 -8.13
N ASP A 42 -45.02 39.04 -7.94
CA ASP A 42 -45.92 39.29 -6.81
C ASP A 42 -45.57 38.32 -5.67
N ALA A 43 -44.89 38.83 -4.64
CA ALA A 43 -44.42 38.01 -3.52
C ALA A 43 -45.57 37.46 -2.66
N GLU A 44 -46.68 38.19 -2.50
CA GLU A 44 -47.83 37.72 -1.72
C GLU A 44 -48.56 36.59 -2.46
N ARG A 45 -48.68 36.72 -3.79
CA ARG A 45 -49.21 35.67 -4.65
C ARG A 45 -48.34 34.41 -4.63
N LEU A 46 -47.01 34.57 -4.63
CA LEU A 46 -46.07 33.45 -4.51
C LEU A 46 -46.18 32.75 -3.15
N GLN A 47 -46.27 33.52 -2.05
CA GLN A 47 -46.47 32.97 -0.71
C GLN A 47 -47.80 32.21 -0.60
N THR A 48 -48.86 32.74 -1.20
CA THR A 48 -50.18 32.08 -1.27
C THR A 48 -50.11 30.78 -2.07
N ALA A 49 -49.44 30.79 -3.22
CA ALA A 49 -49.24 29.60 -4.05
C ALA A 49 -48.53 28.47 -3.28
N LEU A 50 -47.48 28.79 -2.52
CA LEU A 50 -46.77 27.82 -1.69
C LEU A 50 -47.63 27.30 -0.52
N ARG A 51 -48.48 28.14 0.09
CA ARG A 51 -49.42 27.67 1.13
C ARG A 51 -50.45 26.70 0.55
N LEU A 52 -50.98 26.97 -0.64
CA LEU A 52 -51.90 26.07 -1.34
C LEU A 52 -51.22 24.73 -1.65
N LEU A 53 -49.97 24.78 -2.12
CA LEU A 53 -49.13 23.59 -2.33
C LEU A 53 -48.97 22.76 -1.04
N VAL A 54 -48.55 23.38 0.06
CA VAL A 54 -48.32 22.70 1.35
C VAL A 54 -49.61 22.03 1.86
N ASN A 55 -50.76 22.68 1.69
CA ASN A 55 -52.04 22.09 2.11
C ASN A 55 -52.57 21.00 1.18
N ARG A 56 -52.27 21.09 -0.13
CA ARG A 56 -52.67 20.08 -1.11
C ARG A 56 -51.93 18.74 -0.92
N TYR A 57 -50.67 18.77 -0.49
CA TYR A 57 -49.83 17.59 -0.35
C TYR A 57 -49.52 17.29 1.12
N GLU A 58 -50.13 16.23 1.67
CA GLU A 58 -50.08 15.88 3.10
C GLU A 58 -48.64 15.74 3.63
N ILE A 59 -47.71 15.22 2.83
CA ILE A 59 -46.31 15.01 3.23
C ILE A 59 -45.60 16.32 3.59
N LEU A 60 -45.98 17.44 2.96
CA LEU A 60 -45.36 18.75 3.20
C LEU A 60 -45.79 19.38 4.53
N ARG A 61 -46.91 18.90 5.09
CA ARG A 61 -47.46 19.28 6.41
C ARG A 61 -47.44 18.13 7.42
N THR A 62 -46.68 17.07 7.14
CA THR A 62 -46.51 15.92 8.03
C THR A 62 -45.43 16.20 9.06
N THR A 63 -45.72 15.92 10.33
CA THR A 63 -44.78 15.98 11.45
C THR A 63 -44.47 14.58 11.97
N TYR A 64 -43.47 14.45 12.84
CA TYR A 64 -42.98 13.17 13.34
C TYR A 64 -43.09 13.15 14.87
N ARG A 65 -43.91 12.25 15.42
CA ARG A 65 -44.16 12.12 16.88
C ARG A 65 -43.67 10.78 17.41
N TYR A 66 -42.97 10.80 18.54
CA TYR A 66 -42.66 9.60 19.30
C TYR A 66 -43.82 9.24 20.23
N LEU A 67 -44.22 7.98 20.25
CA LEU A 67 -45.03 7.44 21.33
C LEU A 67 -44.12 6.79 22.39
N PRO A 68 -44.55 6.73 23.67
CA PRO A 68 -43.75 6.10 24.73
C PRO A 68 -43.31 4.67 24.36
N GLY A 69 -41.99 4.43 24.35
CA GLY A 69 -41.39 3.12 24.07
C GLY A 69 -41.10 2.83 22.60
N MET A 70 -41.29 3.78 21.68
CA MET A 70 -40.90 3.64 20.27
C MET A 70 -39.54 4.28 19.98
N ASP A 71 -38.68 3.59 19.22
CA ASP A 71 -37.38 4.12 18.76
C ASP A 71 -37.48 4.86 17.40
N ILE A 72 -38.60 4.69 16.70
CA ILE A 72 -38.94 5.35 15.42
C ILE A 72 -40.26 6.09 15.62
N PRO A 73 -40.43 7.32 15.12
CA PRO A 73 -41.68 8.08 15.29
C PRO A 73 -42.82 7.54 14.41
N LEU A 74 -43.99 8.16 14.54
CA LEU A 74 -45.10 8.09 13.58
C LEU A 74 -45.18 9.38 12.76
N GLN A 75 -45.66 9.26 11.51
CA GLN A 75 -46.05 10.37 10.66
C GLN A 75 -47.43 10.89 11.08
N VAL A 76 -47.53 12.17 11.44
CA VAL A 76 -48.77 12.82 11.87
C VAL A 76 -49.06 13.99 10.94
N VAL A 77 -50.14 13.90 10.17
CA VAL A 77 -50.54 14.92 9.20
C VAL A 77 -51.29 16.06 9.91
N ILE A 78 -50.79 17.29 9.81
CA ILE A 78 -51.42 18.47 10.43
C ILE A 78 -52.44 19.09 9.48
N GLU A 79 -53.66 19.42 9.94
CA GLU A 79 -54.79 19.88 9.10
C GLU A 79 -54.49 21.08 8.18
N ASP A 80 -53.95 22.19 8.72
CA ASP A 80 -53.55 23.38 7.95
C ASP A 80 -52.13 23.78 8.34
N SER A 81 -51.29 24.04 7.35
CA SER A 81 -49.91 24.52 7.55
C SER A 81 -49.50 25.52 6.47
N ALA A 82 -48.51 26.35 6.79
CA ALA A 82 -47.90 27.29 5.87
C ALA A 82 -46.37 27.11 5.92
N PRO A 83 -45.66 27.36 4.80
CA PRO A 83 -44.20 27.31 4.83
C PRO A 83 -43.65 28.39 5.78
N ALA A 84 -42.50 28.11 6.42
CA ALA A 84 -41.73 29.15 7.08
C ALA A 84 -41.18 30.09 6.01
N TRP A 85 -41.70 31.32 5.98
CA TRP A 85 -41.40 32.30 4.94
C TRP A 85 -40.48 33.41 5.45
N HIS A 86 -39.43 33.70 4.69
CA HIS A 86 -38.52 34.82 4.94
C HIS A 86 -38.24 35.58 3.64
N THR A 87 -38.16 36.91 3.70
CA THR A 87 -37.83 37.75 2.54
C THR A 87 -36.64 38.64 2.89
N VAL A 88 -35.66 38.68 1.99
CA VAL A 88 -34.44 39.50 2.12
C VAL A 88 -34.33 40.44 0.92
N ASP A 89 -34.17 41.73 1.20
CA ASP A 89 -33.92 42.76 0.20
C ASP A 89 -32.41 42.98 0.03
N LEU A 90 -31.91 42.82 -1.19
CA LEU A 90 -30.49 43.00 -1.52
C LEU A 90 -30.32 44.24 -2.42
N PRO A 91 -29.97 45.42 -1.86
CA PRO A 91 -29.75 46.62 -2.66
C PRO A 91 -28.39 46.55 -3.41
N GLU A 92 -28.42 46.56 -4.75
CA GLU A 92 -27.29 46.58 -5.72
C GLU A 92 -26.45 45.29 -5.92
N LEU A 93 -26.70 44.59 -7.04
CA LEU A 93 -26.18 43.27 -7.43
C LEU A 93 -24.64 43.09 -7.55
N HIS A 94 -23.85 44.14 -7.79
CA HIS A 94 -22.46 43.96 -8.26
C HIS A 94 -21.43 43.66 -7.14
N GLN A 95 -21.81 43.77 -5.86
CA GLN A 95 -20.95 43.49 -4.70
C GLN A 95 -21.40 42.29 -3.86
N GLN A 96 -22.42 41.54 -4.28
CA GLN A 96 -23.24 40.71 -3.38
C GLN A 96 -23.16 39.17 -3.58
N GLN A 97 -22.40 38.66 -4.56
CA GLN A 97 -22.36 37.20 -4.80
C GLN A 97 -21.93 36.42 -3.55
N ALA A 98 -20.91 36.89 -2.83
CA ALA A 98 -20.45 36.28 -1.59
C ALA A 98 -21.48 36.39 -0.44
N GLU A 99 -22.27 37.47 -0.41
CA GLU A 99 -23.32 37.71 0.58
C GLU A 99 -24.54 36.82 0.31
N ILE A 100 -24.96 36.65 -0.95
CA ILE A 100 -25.98 35.70 -1.38
C ILE A 100 -25.56 34.28 -0.99
N GLU A 101 -24.33 33.88 -1.30
CA GLU A 101 -23.84 32.55 -0.95
C GLU A 101 -23.81 32.31 0.56
N GLU A 102 -23.44 33.32 1.36
CA GLU A 102 -23.45 33.23 2.81
C GLU A 102 -24.87 33.15 3.38
N LEU A 103 -25.83 33.92 2.85
CA LEU A 103 -27.24 33.82 3.22
C LEU A 103 -27.80 32.42 2.93
N LEU A 104 -27.54 31.89 1.71
CA LEU A 104 -27.92 30.53 1.36
C LEU A 104 -27.25 29.50 2.30
N ARG A 105 -25.98 29.71 2.71
CA ARG A 105 -25.29 28.84 3.69
C ARG A 105 -25.90 28.92 5.09
N GLN A 106 -26.34 30.09 5.53
CA GLN A 106 -26.96 30.27 6.85
C GLN A 106 -28.30 29.54 6.92
N GLU A 107 -29.14 29.71 5.89
CA GLU A 107 -30.42 29.00 5.80
C GLU A 107 -30.23 27.48 5.72
N ARG A 108 -29.17 27.02 5.04
CA ARG A 108 -28.77 25.61 5.03
C ARG A 108 -28.46 25.00 6.40
N ARG A 109 -27.98 25.82 7.36
CA ARG A 109 -27.66 25.39 8.73
C ARG A 109 -28.89 25.41 9.65
N ARG A 110 -30.00 25.98 9.20
CA ARG A 110 -31.24 26.02 9.95
C ARG A 110 -31.85 24.61 10.00
N GLY A 111 -31.92 24.04 11.19
CA GLY A 111 -32.57 22.75 11.41
C GLY A 111 -34.09 22.80 11.25
N PHE A 112 -34.70 21.62 11.19
CA PHE A 112 -36.15 21.48 11.12
C PHE A 112 -36.73 21.05 12.48
N ASP A 113 -37.85 21.64 12.88
CA ASP A 113 -38.65 21.14 13.99
C ASP A 113 -39.53 19.99 13.50
N PHE A 114 -39.01 18.76 13.58
CA PHE A 114 -39.74 17.55 13.18
C PHE A 114 -41.01 17.33 13.99
N GLU A 115 -41.06 17.88 15.20
CA GLU A 115 -42.23 17.75 16.05
C GLU A 115 -43.26 18.81 15.60
N HIS A 116 -43.02 20.10 15.75
CA HIS A 116 -44.11 21.07 15.57
C HIS A 116 -44.24 21.61 14.13
N GLY A 117 -43.24 21.40 13.27
CA GLY A 117 -43.18 22.02 11.96
C GLY A 117 -43.07 23.55 12.03
N PRO A 118 -43.26 24.27 10.92
CA PRO A 118 -43.41 23.76 9.55
C PRO A 118 -42.09 23.20 8.98
N LEU A 119 -42.19 22.18 8.13
CA LEU A 119 -41.02 21.50 7.54
C LEU A 119 -40.60 22.07 6.18
N VAL A 120 -41.43 22.89 5.55
CA VAL A 120 -41.07 23.60 4.30
C VAL A 120 -40.60 25.00 4.64
N HIS A 121 -39.35 25.30 4.34
CA HIS A 121 -38.75 26.63 4.51
C HIS A 121 -38.58 27.29 3.14
N ALA A 122 -38.97 28.55 3.03
CA ALA A 122 -38.94 29.33 1.80
C ALA A 122 -38.29 30.69 2.05
N VAL A 123 -37.23 30.99 1.31
CA VAL A 123 -36.47 32.24 1.43
C VAL A 123 -36.45 32.93 0.08
N LEU A 124 -37.09 34.10 0.01
CA LEU A 124 -37.13 34.94 -1.18
C LEU A 124 -36.07 36.05 -1.07
N LEU A 125 -35.08 36.03 -1.96
CA LEU A 125 -34.09 37.09 -2.14
C LEU A 125 -34.52 38.00 -3.28
N ARG A 126 -34.75 39.29 -3.00
CA ARG A 126 -35.10 40.29 -4.00
C ARG A 126 -33.83 41.03 -4.43
N MET A 127 -33.35 40.74 -5.64
CA MET A 127 -32.06 41.24 -6.16
C MET A 127 -32.23 42.50 -7.02
N ALA A 128 -33.32 42.56 -7.80
CA ALA A 128 -33.74 43.71 -8.58
C ALA A 128 -35.26 43.68 -8.77
N ALA A 129 -35.83 44.70 -9.41
CA ALA A 129 -37.27 44.79 -9.66
C ALA A 129 -37.83 43.59 -10.47
N ASP A 130 -37.02 43.01 -11.36
CA ASP A 130 -37.38 41.92 -12.26
C ASP A 130 -36.55 40.64 -12.03
N LYS A 131 -35.75 40.58 -10.96
CA LYS A 131 -34.84 39.46 -10.70
C LYS A 131 -34.83 39.07 -9.23
N HIS A 132 -35.20 37.82 -8.97
CA HIS A 132 -35.34 37.27 -7.63
C HIS A 132 -34.76 35.85 -7.56
N MET A 133 -34.39 35.42 -6.36
CA MET A 133 -34.04 34.02 -6.07
C MET A 133 -34.96 33.48 -4.98
N LEU A 134 -35.53 32.30 -5.19
CA LEU A 134 -36.30 31.58 -4.18
C LEU A 134 -35.56 30.31 -3.79
N GLN A 135 -35.13 30.20 -2.54
CA GLN A 135 -34.63 28.95 -1.97
C GLN A 135 -35.80 28.24 -1.27
N LEU A 136 -36.04 26.98 -1.65
CA LEU A 136 -36.94 26.06 -0.95
C LEU A 136 -36.10 24.96 -0.31
N SER A 137 -36.30 24.73 0.99
CA SER A 137 -35.60 23.73 1.77
C SER A 137 -36.58 22.91 2.59
N LEU A 138 -36.41 21.59 2.60
CA LEU A 138 -37.23 20.66 3.36
C LEU A 138 -36.42 19.41 3.74
N PRO A 139 -36.81 18.67 4.80
CA PRO A 139 -36.11 17.46 5.20
C PRO A 139 -36.10 16.41 4.08
N ALA A 140 -34.98 15.69 3.92
CA ALA A 140 -34.87 14.60 2.96
C ALA A 140 -35.85 13.45 3.26
N VAL A 141 -36.28 13.28 4.52
CA VAL A 141 -37.32 12.31 4.89
C VAL A 141 -38.71 12.62 4.28
N CYS A 142 -38.94 13.84 3.80
CA CYS A 142 -40.20 14.27 3.19
C CYS A 142 -40.13 14.40 1.67
N SER A 143 -38.97 14.24 1.03
CA SER A 143 -38.78 14.62 -0.37
C SER A 143 -37.62 13.90 -1.04
N ASP A 144 -37.78 13.69 -2.34
CA ASP A 144 -36.77 13.24 -3.28
C ASP A 144 -36.60 14.23 -4.44
N ALA A 145 -35.70 13.92 -5.38
CA ALA A 145 -35.40 14.79 -6.51
C ALA A 145 -36.63 15.04 -7.41
N TRP A 146 -37.46 14.01 -7.61
CA TRP A 146 -38.73 14.13 -8.33
C TRP A 146 -39.72 15.06 -7.60
N THR A 147 -39.82 14.94 -6.28
CA THR A 147 -40.68 15.81 -5.45
C THR A 147 -40.27 17.26 -5.58
N LEU A 148 -38.97 17.59 -5.57
CA LEU A 148 -38.51 18.96 -5.82
C LEU A 148 -38.95 19.48 -7.19
N LYS A 149 -38.82 18.67 -8.25
CA LYS A 149 -39.29 19.03 -9.60
C LYS A 149 -40.80 19.30 -9.61
N SER A 150 -41.58 18.45 -8.95
CA SER A 150 -43.04 18.63 -8.82
C SER A 150 -43.39 19.89 -8.03
N ILE A 151 -42.65 20.21 -6.96
CA ILE A 151 -42.84 21.45 -6.19
C ILE A 151 -42.65 22.68 -7.08
N VAL A 152 -41.63 22.70 -7.94
CA VAL A 152 -41.40 23.83 -8.86
C VAL A 152 -42.56 23.96 -9.85
N SER A 153 -42.95 22.87 -10.50
CA SER A 153 -44.06 22.85 -11.48
C SER A 153 -45.38 23.29 -10.86
N GLU A 154 -45.73 22.75 -9.69
CA GLU A 154 -46.98 23.05 -8.99
C GLU A 154 -46.98 24.46 -8.41
N THR A 155 -45.85 24.95 -7.89
CA THR A 155 -45.73 26.35 -7.45
C THR A 155 -45.98 27.31 -8.60
N ALA A 156 -45.38 27.06 -9.76
CA ALA A 156 -45.61 27.85 -10.97
C ALA A 156 -47.09 27.81 -11.41
N ARG A 157 -47.72 26.63 -11.35
CA ARG A 157 -49.14 26.44 -11.68
C ARG A 157 -50.06 27.22 -10.73
N PHE A 158 -49.88 27.08 -9.42
CA PHE A 158 -50.66 27.82 -8.41
C PHE A 158 -50.42 29.32 -8.50
N TYR A 159 -49.18 29.74 -8.75
CA TYR A 159 -48.87 31.14 -9.00
C TYR A 159 -49.65 31.65 -10.21
N ALA A 160 -49.62 30.95 -11.35
CA ALA A 160 -50.34 31.34 -12.56
C ALA A 160 -51.88 31.40 -12.38
N ALA A 161 -52.47 30.48 -11.61
CA ALA A 161 -53.92 30.44 -11.35
C ALA A 161 -54.41 31.56 -10.41
N GLY A 162 -53.57 32.03 -9.48
CA GLY A 162 -53.97 33.03 -8.47
C GLY A 162 -54.93 32.46 -7.42
N THR A 163 -55.81 33.29 -6.83
CA THR A 163 -56.80 32.88 -5.82
C THR A 163 -58.10 32.30 -6.41
N HIS A 164 -58.16 32.07 -7.72
CA HIS A 164 -59.32 31.46 -8.35
C HIS A 164 -59.31 29.96 -8.09
N ASP A 165 -60.22 29.52 -7.23
CA ASP A 165 -60.48 28.12 -6.87
C ASP A 165 -61.21 27.43 -8.04
N GLY A 166 -60.47 27.22 -9.13
CA GLY A 166 -61.03 26.92 -10.44
C GLY A 166 -60.47 25.64 -11.07
N GLU A 167 -60.79 24.49 -10.49
CA GLU A 167 -61.36 23.29 -11.15
C GLU A 167 -61.42 22.13 -10.12
N PRO A 168 -62.40 21.19 -10.23
CA PRO A 168 -62.44 20.02 -9.37
C PRO A 168 -61.18 19.19 -9.61
N HIS A 169 -60.28 19.17 -8.63
CA HIS A 169 -59.04 18.43 -8.73
C HIS A 169 -59.29 16.94 -8.45
N ASP A 170 -58.79 16.07 -9.32
CA ASP A 170 -58.81 14.62 -9.13
C ASP A 170 -58.27 14.24 -7.73
N GLU A 171 -58.82 13.17 -7.14
CA GLU A 171 -58.29 12.61 -5.90
C GLU A 171 -56.85 12.14 -6.13
N LEU A 172 -55.88 12.82 -5.51
CA LEU A 172 -54.46 12.47 -5.59
C LEU A 172 -54.10 11.50 -4.46
N LEU A 173 -53.34 10.44 -4.78
CA LEU A 173 -52.79 9.55 -3.77
C LEU A 173 -51.76 10.31 -2.90
N GLN A 174 -51.93 10.21 -1.58
CA GLN A 174 -51.07 10.86 -0.60
C GLN A 174 -49.98 9.90 -0.10
N TYR A 175 -48.79 10.44 0.17
CA TYR A 175 -47.63 9.63 0.57
C TYR A 175 -47.85 8.78 1.81
N VAL A 176 -48.56 9.29 2.81
CA VAL A 176 -48.82 8.55 4.06
C VAL A 176 -49.65 7.28 3.81
N ARG A 177 -50.48 7.27 2.76
CA ARG A 177 -51.23 6.07 2.32
C ARG A 177 -50.33 5.09 1.60
N PHE A 178 -49.44 5.57 0.73
CA PHE A 178 -48.40 4.74 0.12
C PHE A 178 -47.49 4.09 1.18
N SER A 179 -47.08 4.86 2.19
CA SER A 179 -46.28 4.38 3.32
C SER A 179 -46.98 3.26 4.09
N ALA A 180 -48.27 3.38 4.35
CA ALA A 180 -49.06 2.33 5.00
C ALA A 180 -49.13 1.07 4.12
N TRP A 181 -49.48 1.23 2.85
CA TRP A 181 -49.54 0.13 1.87
C TRP A 181 -48.21 -0.62 1.76
N GLN A 182 -47.09 0.09 1.69
CA GLN A 182 -45.77 -0.53 1.55
C GLN A 182 -45.37 -1.35 2.79
N ASN A 183 -45.73 -0.90 3.98
CA ASN A 183 -45.49 -1.69 5.20
C ASN A 183 -46.38 -2.95 5.21
N GLU A 184 -47.66 -2.83 4.85
CA GLU A 184 -48.57 -3.98 4.73
C GLU A 184 -48.08 -4.98 3.68
N LEU A 185 -47.57 -4.51 2.53
CA LEU A 185 -47.00 -5.35 1.47
C LEU A 185 -45.82 -6.18 1.99
N LEU A 186 -44.90 -5.57 2.74
CA LEU A 186 -43.73 -6.26 3.30
C LEU A 186 -44.09 -7.25 4.42
N GLU A 187 -45.22 -7.04 5.10
CA GLU A 187 -45.70 -7.87 6.20
C GLU A 187 -46.70 -8.96 5.75
N SER A 188 -47.20 -8.91 4.51
CA SER A 188 -48.30 -9.76 4.03
C SER A 188 -48.01 -11.26 4.09
N GLY A 189 -46.75 -11.65 3.88
CA GLY A 189 -46.32 -13.06 3.81
C GLY A 189 -46.96 -13.85 2.67
N ASP A 190 -47.49 -13.18 1.64
CA ASP A 190 -47.97 -13.86 0.42
C ASP A 190 -46.80 -14.34 -0.46
N GLY A 191 -47.11 -15.20 -1.44
CA GLY A 191 -46.08 -15.80 -2.30
C GLY A 191 -45.26 -14.80 -3.12
N GLN A 192 -45.87 -13.67 -3.52
CA GLN A 192 -45.17 -12.64 -4.29
C GLN A 192 -44.22 -11.84 -3.40
N SER A 193 -44.63 -11.54 -2.16
CA SER A 193 -43.80 -10.94 -1.13
C SER A 193 -42.61 -11.83 -0.75
N GLU A 194 -42.81 -13.15 -0.62
CA GLU A 194 -41.71 -14.09 -0.36
C GLU A 194 -40.68 -14.13 -1.50
N GLU A 195 -41.13 -14.11 -2.75
CA GLU A 195 -40.27 -14.09 -3.95
C GLU A 195 -39.44 -12.79 -4.02
N GLY A 196 -40.07 -11.63 -3.85
CA GLY A 196 -39.37 -10.33 -3.86
C GLY A 196 -38.35 -10.20 -2.73
N LEU A 197 -38.70 -10.63 -1.52
CA LEU A 197 -37.76 -10.68 -0.40
C LEU A 197 -36.63 -11.72 -0.62
N ALA A 198 -36.91 -12.84 -1.30
CA ALA A 198 -35.87 -13.80 -1.69
C ALA A 198 -34.90 -13.22 -2.73
N TYR A 199 -35.41 -12.46 -3.71
CA TYR A 199 -34.58 -11.77 -4.69
C TYR A 199 -33.57 -10.82 -4.03
N TRP A 200 -34.01 -9.97 -3.09
CA TRP A 200 -33.09 -9.04 -2.40
C TRP A 200 -32.13 -9.73 -1.42
N ARG A 201 -32.53 -10.84 -0.81
CA ARG A 201 -31.60 -11.67 -0.01
C ARG A 201 -30.48 -12.27 -0.87
N LYS A 202 -30.80 -12.68 -2.11
CA LYS A 202 -29.81 -13.21 -3.07
C LYS A 202 -28.87 -12.12 -3.59
N ASN A 203 -29.37 -10.89 -3.76
CA ASN A 203 -28.63 -9.74 -4.28
C ASN A 203 -28.21 -8.76 -3.17
N ASP A 204 -27.93 -9.25 -1.96
CA ASP A 204 -27.53 -8.40 -0.83
C ASP A 204 -26.04 -7.99 -0.94
N PRO A 205 -25.73 -6.69 -1.10
CA PRO A 205 -24.36 -6.21 -1.23
C PRO A 205 -23.55 -6.35 0.07
N SER A 206 -24.20 -6.62 1.21
CA SER A 206 -23.55 -6.69 2.54
C SER A 206 -22.50 -7.81 2.65
N SER A 207 -22.54 -8.80 1.75
CA SER A 207 -21.56 -9.89 1.68
C SER A 207 -20.33 -9.55 0.84
N LEU A 208 -20.36 -8.46 0.07
CA LEU A 208 -19.28 -8.03 -0.79
C LEU A 208 -18.31 -7.11 -0.03
N PRO A 209 -17.00 -7.16 -0.34
CA PRO A 209 -16.09 -6.14 0.16
C PRO A 209 -16.51 -4.76 -0.39
N PRO A 210 -16.50 -3.70 0.42
CA PRO A 210 -16.77 -2.35 -0.06
C PRO A 210 -15.85 -1.97 -1.22
N VAL A 211 -16.37 -1.21 -2.19
CA VAL A 211 -15.54 -0.76 -3.33
C VAL A 211 -14.44 0.16 -2.84
N THR A 212 -13.17 -0.18 -3.03
CA THR A 212 -12.03 0.65 -2.59
C THR A 212 -11.48 1.42 -3.77
N LEU A 213 -11.42 2.76 -3.65
CA LEU A 213 -10.95 3.62 -4.73
C LEU A 213 -9.49 4.05 -4.55
N PRO A 214 -8.80 4.41 -5.64
CA PRO A 214 -7.51 5.08 -5.59
C PRO A 214 -7.55 6.30 -4.67
N PHE A 215 -6.48 6.49 -3.89
CA PHE A 215 -6.29 7.63 -2.98
C PHE A 215 -7.37 7.79 -1.90
N GLU A 216 -8.16 6.75 -1.65
CA GLU A 216 -9.12 6.78 -0.56
C GLU A 216 -8.38 6.87 0.78
N ALA A 217 -8.63 7.97 1.49
CA ALA A 217 -8.11 8.18 2.83
C ALA A 217 -8.74 7.21 3.81
N ARG A 218 -8.01 6.88 4.89
CA ARG A 218 -8.58 6.14 6.02
C ARG A 218 -9.16 7.16 7.00
N PRO A 219 -10.49 7.29 7.09
CA PRO A 219 -11.09 8.29 7.97
C PRO A 219 -10.75 7.98 9.43
N GLY A 220 -10.45 9.03 10.20
CA GLY A 220 -10.31 8.92 11.65
C GLY A 220 -11.62 8.49 12.32
N LYS A 221 -11.54 8.04 13.58
CA LYS A 221 -12.71 7.58 14.35
C LYS A 221 -13.81 8.65 14.51
N GLU A 222 -13.44 9.93 14.39
CA GLU A 222 -14.33 11.08 14.54
C GLU A 222 -14.71 11.73 13.20
N ALA A 223 -14.35 11.12 12.05
CA ALA A 223 -14.64 11.71 10.75
C ALA A 223 -16.15 11.85 10.52
N VAL A 224 -16.57 13.06 10.17
CA VAL A 224 -17.96 13.41 9.87
C VAL A 224 -18.14 13.43 8.35
N PHE A 225 -19.19 12.76 7.85
CA PHE A 225 -19.54 12.77 6.43
C PHE A 225 -19.62 14.21 5.89
N ALA A 226 -18.78 14.53 4.90
CA ALA A 226 -18.67 15.88 4.33
C ALA A 226 -18.90 15.83 2.81
N PRO A 227 -20.16 15.86 2.36
CA PRO A 227 -20.45 15.76 0.93
C PRO A 227 -20.02 17.01 0.17
N GLU A 228 -19.22 16.81 -0.88
CA GLU A 228 -18.84 17.81 -1.86
C GLU A 228 -19.26 17.37 -3.27
N THR A 229 -19.10 18.27 -4.25
CA THR A 229 -19.48 18.00 -5.64
C THR A 229 -18.47 18.59 -6.62
N VAL A 230 -18.12 17.81 -7.64
CA VAL A 230 -17.43 18.25 -8.85
C VAL A 230 -18.39 18.09 -10.03
N THR A 231 -18.61 19.18 -10.77
CA THR A 231 -19.45 19.18 -11.98
C THR A 231 -18.57 19.34 -13.22
N CYS A 232 -18.85 18.53 -14.24
CA CYS A 232 -18.18 18.53 -15.52
C CYS A 232 -19.21 18.52 -16.65
N GLU A 233 -19.00 19.37 -17.66
CA GLU A 233 -19.75 19.28 -18.91
C GLU A 233 -19.10 18.22 -19.81
N ILE A 234 -19.91 17.37 -20.43
CA ILE A 234 -19.41 16.35 -21.36
C ILE A 234 -19.15 17.00 -22.72
N GLU A 235 -17.98 16.75 -23.30
CA GLU A 235 -17.65 17.27 -24.62
C GLU A 235 -18.69 16.81 -25.65
N PRO A 236 -19.16 17.69 -26.56
CA PRO A 236 -20.14 17.32 -27.59
C PRO A 236 -19.75 16.10 -28.42
N GLY A 237 -18.44 15.90 -28.68
CA GLY A 237 -17.94 14.71 -29.37
C GLY A 237 -18.20 13.41 -28.60
N VAL A 238 -18.09 13.44 -27.27
CA VAL A 238 -18.37 12.29 -26.39
C VAL A 238 -19.86 12.05 -26.26
N ALA A 239 -20.67 13.11 -26.18
CA ALA A 239 -22.12 12.99 -26.19
C ALA A 239 -22.63 12.29 -27.48
N ALA A 240 -22.03 12.60 -28.64
CA ALA A 240 -22.34 11.92 -29.89
C ALA A 240 -21.94 10.44 -29.88
N LYS A 241 -20.79 10.09 -29.28
CA LYS A 241 -20.37 8.69 -29.10
C LYS A 241 -21.34 7.92 -28.21
N LEU A 242 -21.81 8.53 -27.12
CA LEU A 242 -22.82 7.98 -26.24
C LEU A 242 -24.15 7.74 -26.97
N ALA A 243 -24.59 8.70 -27.79
CA ALA A 243 -25.79 8.53 -28.62
C ALA A 243 -25.68 7.34 -29.59
N GLY A 244 -24.52 7.14 -30.20
CA GLY A 244 -24.27 5.97 -31.06
C GLY A 244 -24.29 4.63 -30.30
N LEU A 245 -23.85 4.60 -29.03
CA LEU A 245 -23.94 3.40 -28.19
C LEU A 245 -25.39 3.07 -27.83
N ILE A 246 -26.18 4.09 -27.51
CA ILE A 246 -27.62 3.97 -27.21
C ILE A 246 -28.35 3.33 -28.40
N GLU A 247 -28.15 3.88 -29.61
CA GLU A 247 -28.75 3.34 -30.83
C GLU A 247 -28.28 1.91 -31.13
N LYS A 248 -26.97 1.64 -30.96
CA LYS A 248 -26.40 0.33 -31.26
C LYS A 248 -26.93 -0.78 -30.37
N TYR A 249 -27.09 -0.51 -29.08
CA TYR A 249 -27.48 -1.52 -28.10
C TYR A 249 -28.98 -1.55 -27.79
N ASP A 250 -29.75 -0.62 -28.37
CA ASP A 250 -31.19 -0.51 -28.15
C ASP A 250 -31.55 -0.44 -26.65
N THR A 251 -30.86 0.42 -25.91
CA THR A 251 -31.05 0.60 -24.46
C THR A 251 -31.03 2.08 -24.07
N SER A 252 -31.31 2.37 -22.80
CA SER A 252 -31.36 3.75 -22.30
C SER A 252 -29.96 4.35 -22.08
N VAL A 253 -29.89 5.68 -22.12
CA VAL A 253 -28.68 6.44 -21.74
C VAL A 253 -28.22 6.11 -20.32
N ALA A 254 -29.16 5.91 -19.38
CA ALA A 254 -28.87 5.56 -18.00
C ALA A 254 -28.13 4.22 -17.89
N VAL A 255 -28.54 3.23 -18.67
CA VAL A 255 -27.90 1.89 -18.69
C VAL A 255 -26.49 1.95 -19.26
N VAL A 256 -26.28 2.67 -20.37
CA VAL A 256 -24.93 2.80 -20.95
C VAL A 256 -23.99 3.53 -19.99
N LEU A 257 -24.45 4.61 -19.34
CA LEU A 257 -23.65 5.34 -18.36
C LEU A 257 -23.38 4.51 -17.11
N LEU A 258 -24.35 3.74 -16.62
CA LEU A 258 -24.16 2.79 -15.52
C LEU A 258 -23.11 1.73 -15.88
N ALA A 259 -23.16 1.17 -17.08
CA ALA A 259 -22.17 0.20 -17.56
C ALA A 259 -20.76 0.80 -17.64
N CYS A 260 -20.64 2.05 -18.13
CA CYS A 260 -19.37 2.79 -18.10
C CYS A 260 -18.88 3.01 -16.66
N TRP A 261 -19.77 3.42 -15.76
CA TRP A 261 -19.45 3.65 -14.36
C TRP A 261 -18.97 2.39 -13.65
N GLN A 262 -19.70 1.27 -13.78
CA GLN A 262 -19.30 -0.02 -13.22
C GLN A 262 -17.96 -0.50 -13.80
N THR A 263 -17.75 -0.34 -15.11
CA THR A 263 -16.49 -0.70 -15.77
C THR A 263 -15.32 0.13 -15.24
N LEU A 264 -15.52 1.45 -15.07
CA LEU A 264 -14.49 2.33 -14.51
C LEU A 264 -14.16 1.94 -13.07
N LEU A 265 -15.16 1.73 -12.23
CA LEU A 265 -14.97 1.31 -10.84
C LEU A 265 -14.20 -0.01 -10.75
N TRP A 266 -14.53 -0.99 -11.59
CA TRP A 266 -13.80 -2.24 -11.71
C TRP A 266 -12.32 -2.03 -12.06
N ARG A 267 -12.03 -1.17 -13.04
CA ARG A 267 -10.65 -0.86 -13.46
C ARG A 267 -9.85 -0.08 -12.41
N LEU A 268 -10.52 0.77 -11.62
CA LEU A 268 -9.88 1.56 -10.57
C LEU A 268 -9.66 0.77 -9.28
N SER A 269 -10.57 -0.14 -8.93
CA SER A 269 -10.49 -0.93 -7.68
C SER A 269 -9.82 -2.29 -7.84
N GLY A 270 -9.82 -2.86 -9.04
CA GLY A 270 -9.38 -4.22 -9.31
C GLY A 270 -10.30 -5.31 -8.73
N GLN A 271 -11.48 -4.96 -8.21
CA GLN A 271 -12.40 -5.91 -7.57
C GLN A 271 -13.32 -6.57 -8.59
N ALA A 272 -13.41 -7.90 -8.58
CA ALA A 272 -14.23 -8.66 -9.54
C ALA A 272 -15.74 -8.40 -9.43
N GLU A 273 -16.24 -7.98 -8.26
CA GLU A 273 -17.66 -7.73 -8.03
C GLU A 273 -17.87 -6.28 -7.62
N ILE A 274 -18.65 -5.54 -8.40
CA ILE A 274 -18.93 -4.12 -8.19
C ILE A 274 -20.42 -3.94 -7.93
N ALA A 275 -20.74 -3.45 -6.73
CA ALA A 275 -22.09 -3.06 -6.34
C ALA A 275 -22.26 -1.55 -6.48
N VAL A 276 -23.24 -1.12 -7.27
CA VAL A 276 -23.63 0.29 -7.42
C VAL A 276 -25.08 0.44 -7.00
N GLY A 277 -25.36 1.41 -6.14
CA GLY A 277 -26.70 1.83 -5.79
C GLY A 277 -27.34 2.65 -6.91
N TYR A 278 -28.18 2.03 -7.72
CA TYR A 278 -28.96 2.69 -8.75
C TYR A 278 -30.17 3.40 -8.15
N VAL A 279 -30.25 4.72 -8.30
CA VAL A 279 -31.37 5.51 -7.79
C VAL A 279 -32.48 5.54 -8.83
N GLY A 280 -33.60 4.87 -8.53
CA GLY A 280 -34.85 4.98 -9.29
C GLY A 280 -35.81 6.01 -8.68
N ASP A 281 -36.80 6.47 -9.46
CA ASP A 281 -37.81 7.42 -8.98
C ASP A 281 -38.87 6.81 -8.04
N GLY A 282 -38.98 5.48 -8.00
CA GLY A 282 -39.92 4.75 -7.15
C GLY A 282 -41.39 4.91 -7.51
N ARG A 283 -41.71 5.39 -8.73
CA ARG A 283 -43.08 5.75 -9.16
C ARG A 283 -43.51 4.98 -10.42
N GLU A 284 -43.49 3.65 -10.35
CA GLU A 284 -43.87 2.79 -11.49
C GLU A 284 -45.38 2.81 -11.79
N TYR A 285 -46.22 3.03 -10.77
CA TYR A 285 -47.67 3.14 -10.94
C TYR A 285 -48.08 4.55 -11.39
N GLU A 286 -49.06 4.64 -12.29
CA GLU A 286 -49.50 5.92 -12.87
C GLU A 286 -50.04 6.87 -11.79
N GLU A 287 -50.71 6.32 -10.78
CA GLU A 287 -51.27 7.02 -9.64
C GLU A 287 -50.20 7.70 -8.76
N LEU A 288 -48.95 7.21 -8.79
CA LEU A 288 -47.84 7.77 -8.01
C LEU A 288 -47.15 8.95 -8.68
N ARG A 289 -47.36 9.17 -9.98
CA ARG A 289 -46.66 10.23 -10.74
C ARG A 289 -46.93 11.62 -10.20
N GLY A 290 -48.15 11.85 -9.71
CA GLY A 290 -48.58 13.10 -9.09
C GLY A 290 -48.30 13.20 -7.58
N ALA A 291 -47.83 12.13 -6.94
CA ALA A 291 -47.59 12.10 -5.50
C ALA A 291 -46.21 12.68 -5.13
N MET A 292 -46.17 13.43 -4.03
CA MET A 292 -44.95 13.99 -3.44
C MET A 292 -44.53 13.19 -2.23
N GLY A 293 -43.22 13.02 -2.01
CA GLY A 293 -42.67 12.29 -0.87
C GLY A 293 -41.34 11.59 -1.19
N LEU A 294 -40.83 10.79 -0.24
CA LEU A 294 -39.60 10.01 -0.42
C LEU A 294 -39.89 8.66 -1.09
N PHE A 295 -39.99 8.64 -2.41
CA PHE A 295 -40.19 7.38 -3.16
C PHE A 295 -38.88 6.80 -3.68
N ALA A 296 -37.87 7.66 -3.91
CA ALA A 296 -36.59 7.24 -4.45
C ALA A 296 -35.94 6.12 -3.62
N LYS A 297 -35.49 5.07 -4.31
CA LYS A 297 -34.82 3.91 -3.72
C LYS A 297 -33.45 3.75 -4.35
N ARG A 298 -32.44 3.48 -3.53
CA ARG A 298 -31.09 3.12 -3.97
C ARG A 298 -30.99 1.58 -4.07
N LEU A 299 -31.25 1.06 -5.26
CA LEU A 299 -31.32 -0.38 -5.53
C LEU A 299 -29.92 -0.94 -5.85
N PRO A 300 -29.47 -2.04 -5.22
CA PRO A 300 -28.17 -2.63 -5.51
C PRO A 300 -28.15 -3.27 -6.91
N ILE A 301 -27.28 -2.76 -7.79
CA ILE A 301 -26.95 -3.38 -9.07
C ILE A 301 -25.53 -3.94 -8.96
N ILE A 302 -25.44 -5.27 -8.83
CA ILE A 302 -24.18 -6.00 -8.65
C ILE A 302 -23.73 -6.58 -9.98
N HIS A 303 -22.57 -6.17 -10.47
CA HIS A 303 -21.95 -6.75 -11.66
C HIS A 303 -20.72 -7.57 -11.29
N CYS A 304 -20.60 -8.77 -11.88
CA CYS A 304 -19.41 -9.62 -11.76
C CYS A 304 -18.61 -9.51 -13.06
N PHE A 305 -17.39 -8.98 -12.98
CA PHE A 305 -16.49 -8.78 -14.10
C PHE A 305 -15.55 -9.97 -14.29
N ASP A 306 -15.32 -10.30 -15.55
CA ASP A 306 -14.28 -11.22 -16.00
C ASP A 306 -13.46 -10.54 -17.12
N GLU A 307 -12.18 -10.87 -17.23
CA GLU A 307 -11.27 -10.22 -18.18
C GLU A 307 -11.62 -10.48 -19.65
N SER A 308 -12.37 -11.53 -19.95
CA SER A 308 -12.83 -11.87 -21.29
C SER A 308 -14.14 -11.18 -21.70
N MET A 309 -14.77 -10.41 -20.80
CA MET A 309 -16.04 -9.75 -21.09
C MET A 309 -15.88 -8.63 -22.12
N ARG A 310 -16.76 -8.63 -23.12
CA ARG A 310 -16.92 -7.50 -24.05
C ARG A 310 -17.74 -6.41 -23.38
N PHE A 311 -17.50 -5.16 -23.77
CA PHE A 311 -18.29 -4.05 -23.25
C PHE A 311 -19.79 -4.19 -23.56
N SER A 312 -20.15 -4.77 -24.71
CA SER A 312 -21.53 -5.11 -25.06
C SER A 312 -22.21 -6.04 -24.05
N ASP A 313 -21.46 -6.97 -23.45
CA ASP A 313 -21.98 -7.92 -22.47
C ASP A 313 -22.20 -7.21 -21.12
N VAL A 314 -21.34 -6.24 -20.79
CA VAL A 314 -21.50 -5.38 -19.61
C VAL A 314 -22.79 -4.57 -19.73
N VAL A 315 -23.04 -3.94 -20.88
CA VAL A 315 -24.26 -3.15 -21.14
C VAL A 315 -25.52 -4.01 -21.03
N LYS A 316 -25.56 -5.17 -21.70
CA LYS A 316 -26.71 -6.09 -21.65
C LYS A 316 -27.00 -6.58 -20.23
N ALA A 317 -25.96 -6.89 -19.48
CA ALA A 317 -26.13 -7.41 -18.13
C ALA A 317 -26.40 -6.29 -17.11
N ALA A 318 -26.07 -5.04 -17.39
CA ALA A 318 -26.57 -3.88 -16.65
C ALA A 318 -28.06 -3.66 -16.93
N ASP A 319 -28.47 -3.66 -18.21
CA ASP A 319 -29.88 -3.52 -18.64
C ASP A 319 -30.79 -4.55 -17.96
N GLY A 320 -30.42 -5.83 -18.05
CA GLY A 320 -31.18 -6.92 -17.44
C GLY A 320 -31.32 -6.79 -15.93
N ARG A 321 -30.24 -6.41 -15.23
CA ARG A 321 -30.26 -6.23 -13.77
C ARG A 321 -31.05 -5.00 -13.33
N VAL A 322 -31.00 -3.89 -14.07
CA VAL A 322 -31.85 -2.72 -13.78
C VAL A 322 -33.32 -3.10 -13.93
N ARG A 323 -33.68 -3.85 -14.98
CA ARG A 323 -35.05 -4.34 -15.19
C ARG A 323 -35.53 -5.25 -14.05
N GLU A 324 -34.73 -6.24 -13.66
CA GLU A 324 -35.04 -7.14 -12.54
C GLU A 324 -35.13 -6.39 -11.21
N ALA A 325 -34.22 -5.44 -10.95
CA ALA A 325 -34.24 -4.63 -9.73
C ALA A 325 -35.50 -3.76 -9.65
N ARG A 326 -35.95 -3.19 -10.77
CA ARG A 326 -37.20 -2.41 -10.84
C ARG A 326 -38.44 -3.26 -10.63
N GLU A 327 -38.46 -4.48 -11.17
CA GLU A 327 -39.56 -5.44 -10.98
C GLU A 327 -39.79 -5.73 -9.49
N TRP A 328 -38.72 -5.87 -8.71
CA TRP A 328 -38.79 -6.21 -7.28
C TRP A 328 -38.64 -5.01 -6.32
N GLN A 329 -38.65 -3.76 -6.83
CA GLN A 329 -38.29 -2.58 -6.03
C GLN A 329 -39.19 -2.31 -4.82
N ASP A 330 -40.47 -2.71 -4.87
CA ASP A 330 -41.42 -2.51 -3.77
C ASP A 330 -41.12 -3.36 -2.54
N TYR A 331 -40.39 -4.46 -2.74
CA TYR A 331 -39.93 -5.37 -1.70
C TYR A 331 -38.53 -5.02 -1.16
N PHE A 332 -37.90 -3.96 -1.64
CA PHE A 332 -36.57 -3.55 -1.21
C PHE A 332 -36.60 -2.86 0.15
N VAL A 333 -35.83 -3.39 1.10
CA VAL A 333 -35.64 -2.79 2.43
C VAL A 333 -34.17 -2.36 2.57
N PRO A 334 -33.88 -1.04 2.63
CA PRO A 334 -32.52 -0.55 2.81
C PRO A 334 -31.96 -0.91 4.19
N LYS A 335 -30.65 -1.13 4.28
CA LYS A 335 -29.95 -1.55 5.51
C LYS A 335 -28.76 -0.64 5.78
N GLN A 336 -28.52 -0.31 7.05
CA GLN A 336 -27.29 0.32 7.50
C GLN A 336 -26.30 -0.77 7.94
N THR A 337 -25.01 -0.59 7.67
CA THR A 337 -23.96 -1.46 8.22
C THR A 337 -23.39 -0.85 9.50
N THR A 338 -23.41 -1.64 10.58
CA THR A 338 -22.58 -1.40 11.77
C THR A 338 -21.36 -2.29 11.67
N ALA A 339 -20.16 -1.72 11.76
CA ALA A 339 -18.93 -2.51 11.76
C ALA A 339 -18.95 -3.43 12.99
N THR A 340 -18.97 -4.74 12.76
CA THR A 340 -19.22 -5.79 13.77
C THR A 340 -18.20 -5.87 14.91
N ASN A 341 -17.18 -4.98 14.96
CA ASN A 341 -16.17 -4.92 16.02
C ASN A 341 -15.54 -3.53 16.28
N SER A 342 -16.23 -2.42 16.02
CA SER A 342 -15.63 -1.10 16.27
C SER A 342 -16.65 0.00 16.56
N ASN A 343 -16.26 0.97 17.40
CA ASN A 343 -16.95 2.24 17.69
C ASN A 343 -17.00 3.19 16.45
N LEU A 344 -17.19 2.67 15.24
CA LEU A 344 -17.30 3.45 14.01
C LEU A 344 -18.77 3.86 13.77
N PRO A 345 -19.04 5.06 13.21
CA PRO A 345 -20.40 5.48 12.85
C PRO A 345 -21.06 4.53 11.86
N ALA A 346 -22.39 4.40 11.92
CA ALA A 346 -23.16 3.65 10.93
C ALA A 346 -22.92 4.22 9.51
N SER A 347 -22.68 3.33 8.54
CA SER A 347 -22.45 3.67 7.13
C SER A 347 -23.51 3.05 6.23
N SER A 348 -23.64 3.57 5.01
CA SER A 348 -24.45 2.94 3.96
C SER A 348 -23.84 1.61 3.54
N ASN A 349 -24.67 0.61 3.27
CA ASN A 349 -24.26 -0.64 2.63
C ASN A 349 -24.08 -0.49 1.10
N LEU A 350 -24.42 0.67 0.54
CA LEU A 350 -24.23 1.04 -0.86
C LEU A 350 -23.53 2.41 -0.97
N PRO A 351 -22.24 2.48 -0.59
CA PRO A 351 -21.49 3.74 -0.57
C PRO A 351 -21.18 4.27 -1.98
N VAL A 352 -21.42 3.50 -3.03
CA VAL A 352 -21.22 3.92 -4.44
C VAL A 352 -22.57 4.03 -5.11
N GLY A 353 -22.89 5.22 -5.64
CA GLY A 353 -24.18 5.52 -6.25
C GLY A 353 -24.11 5.81 -7.75
N PHE A 354 -25.27 5.68 -8.40
CA PHE A 354 -25.55 6.15 -9.74
C PHE A 354 -26.97 6.68 -9.84
N GLU A 355 -27.15 7.85 -10.42
CA GLU A 355 -28.45 8.44 -10.72
C GLU A 355 -28.46 9.11 -12.09
N PHE A 356 -29.61 9.05 -12.76
CA PHE A 356 -29.82 9.69 -14.05
C PHE A 356 -31.14 10.46 -14.03
N GLU A 357 -31.08 11.74 -14.39
CA GLU A 357 -32.24 12.64 -14.43
C GLU A 357 -32.43 13.25 -15.82
N GLU A 358 -33.68 13.34 -16.25
CA GLU A 358 -34.07 14.12 -17.41
C GLU A 358 -34.96 15.29 -17.00
N THR A 359 -34.48 16.50 -17.28
CA THR A 359 -35.11 17.75 -16.88
C THR A 359 -35.42 18.61 -18.10
N VAL A 360 -36.61 19.20 -18.09
CA VAL A 360 -37.10 20.15 -19.10
C VAL A 360 -37.22 21.51 -18.43
N ARG A 361 -36.87 22.60 -19.13
CA ARG A 361 -37.12 23.97 -18.63
C ARG A 361 -38.61 24.21 -18.48
N ILE A 362 -39.02 24.78 -17.34
CA ILE A 362 -40.42 25.14 -17.08
C ILE A 362 -40.58 26.65 -17.29
N GLU A 363 -41.23 27.04 -18.38
CA GLU A 363 -41.72 28.40 -18.56
C GLU A 363 -43.05 28.55 -17.80
N ALA A 364 -43.16 29.50 -16.88
CA ALA A 364 -44.42 29.75 -16.18
C ALA A 364 -45.22 30.91 -16.82
N ALA A 365 -46.54 30.82 -16.65
CA ALA A 365 -47.50 31.84 -17.06
C ALA A 365 -47.59 32.99 -16.05
N ALA A 366 -48.17 34.13 -16.47
CA ALA A 366 -48.24 35.42 -15.76
C ALA A 366 -46.95 36.26 -15.72
N GLY A 367 -46.05 36.08 -16.70
CA GLY A 367 -44.92 37.00 -16.93
C GLY A 367 -43.68 36.79 -16.06
N VAL A 368 -43.62 35.69 -15.29
CA VAL A 368 -42.47 35.31 -14.46
C VAL A 368 -41.94 33.94 -14.90
N SER A 369 -40.64 33.80 -15.18
CA SER A 369 -40.01 32.50 -15.50
C SER A 369 -39.43 31.83 -14.26
N PHE A 370 -39.57 30.50 -14.13
CA PHE A 370 -39.03 29.71 -13.01
C PHE A 370 -37.91 28.81 -13.51
N THR A 371 -36.66 29.14 -13.19
CA THR A 371 -35.50 28.34 -13.63
C THR A 371 -34.81 27.72 -12.42
N VAL A 372 -34.65 26.39 -12.42
CA VAL A 372 -33.85 25.71 -11.39
C VAL A 372 -32.38 26.09 -11.58
N HIS A 373 -31.83 26.83 -10.62
CA HIS A 373 -30.43 27.23 -10.62
C HIS A 373 -29.54 26.22 -9.90
N HIS A 374 -30.03 25.68 -8.79
CA HIS A 374 -29.34 24.68 -8.00
C HIS A 374 -30.35 23.70 -7.42
N GLN A 375 -29.97 22.43 -7.35
CA GLN A 375 -30.75 21.37 -6.73
C GLN A 375 -29.79 20.46 -5.96
N TYR A 376 -30.15 20.12 -4.73
CA TYR A 376 -29.40 19.22 -3.87
C TYR A 376 -30.36 18.31 -3.13
N VAL A 377 -30.10 17.01 -3.16
CA VAL A 377 -30.84 16.00 -2.39
C VAL A 377 -29.83 15.03 -1.81
N CYS A 378 -29.86 14.83 -0.50
CA CYS A 378 -29.03 13.82 0.16
C CYS A 378 -29.90 12.94 1.06
N THR A 379 -30.19 11.74 0.56
CA THR A 379 -31.05 10.73 1.21
C THR A 379 -30.25 9.54 1.76
N ASP A 380 -28.92 9.54 1.61
CA ASP A 380 -28.04 8.47 2.06
C ASP A 380 -26.60 8.97 2.20
N ARG A 381 -25.78 8.33 3.03
CA ARG A 381 -24.32 8.49 3.04
C ARG A 381 -23.72 7.81 1.81
N PHE A 382 -22.72 8.43 1.21
CA PHE A 382 -22.00 7.85 0.08
C PHE A 382 -20.53 8.19 0.15
N LYS A 383 -19.70 7.31 -0.40
CA LYS A 383 -18.30 7.58 -0.73
C LYS A 383 -18.23 8.39 -2.01
N ILE A 384 -18.94 7.94 -3.05
CA ILE A 384 -18.99 8.57 -4.36
C ILE A 384 -20.33 8.26 -5.04
N ASN A 385 -20.94 9.25 -5.68
CA ASN A 385 -22.19 9.10 -6.42
C ASN A 385 -22.08 9.82 -7.76
N LEU A 386 -22.33 9.10 -8.86
CA LEU A 386 -22.37 9.65 -10.20
C LEU A 386 -23.78 10.12 -10.53
N SER A 387 -23.97 11.43 -10.66
CA SER A 387 -25.22 12.06 -11.08
C SER A 387 -25.12 12.58 -12.49
N CYS A 388 -25.97 12.08 -13.38
CA CYS A 388 -26.01 12.47 -14.78
C CYS A 388 -27.33 13.18 -15.09
N ARG A 389 -27.27 14.41 -15.59
CA ARG A 389 -28.47 15.19 -15.92
C ARG A 389 -28.48 15.56 -17.39
N ARG A 390 -29.59 15.26 -18.07
CA ARG A 390 -29.87 15.75 -19.44
C ARG A 390 -30.82 16.94 -19.38
N VAL A 391 -30.39 18.08 -19.92
CA VAL A 391 -31.18 19.32 -20.04
C VAL A 391 -31.13 19.81 -21.49
N ASP A 392 -32.29 19.90 -22.14
CA ASP A 392 -32.44 20.37 -23.53
C ASP A 392 -31.46 19.69 -24.53
N GLY A 393 -31.16 18.40 -24.30
CA GLY A 393 -30.23 17.61 -25.12
C GLY A 393 -28.75 17.67 -24.69
N SER A 394 -28.36 18.59 -23.83
CA SER A 394 -27.02 18.64 -23.22
C SER A 394 -26.92 17.72 -22.02
N LEU A 395 -25.84 16.95 -21.92
CA LEU A 395 -25.56 16.05 -20.81
C LEU A 395 -24.51 16.68 -19.88
N THR A 396 -24.85 16.85 -18.61
CA THR A 396 -23.95 17.27 -17.55
C THR A 396 -23.73 16.12 -16.57
N ILE A 397 -22.50 15.97 -16.09
CA ILE A 397 -22.17 15.00 -15.05
C ILE A 397 -21.74 15.74 -13.78
N ALA A 398 -22.26 15.31 -12.63
CA ALA A 398 -21.82 15.72 -11.31
C ALA A 398 -21.38 14.48 -10.53
N ILE A 399 -20.23 14.55 -9.88
CA ILE A 399 -19.76 13.52 -8.96
C ILE A 399 -19.85 14.08 -7.55
N HIS A 400 -20.74 13.53 -6.75
CA HIS A 400 -20.84 13.80 -5.33
C HIS A 400 -19.92 12.86 -4.57
N TYR A 401 -19.15 13.35 -3.61
CA TYR A 401 -18.19 12.52 -2.87
C TYR A 401 -18.04 12.99 -1.42
N ASP A 402 -17.57 12.09 -0.54
CA ASP A 402 -17.17 12.47 0.81
C ASP A 402 -15.74 13.03 0.80
N SER A 403 -15.58 14.32 1.12
CA SER A 403 -14.27 14.98 1.12
C SER A 403 -13.36 14.53 2.25
N GLN A 404 -13.88 13.79 3.24
CA GLN A 404 -13.06 13.08 4.22
C GLN A 404 -12.37 11.84 3.63
N LEU A 405 -12.89 11.29 2.53
CA LEU A 405 -12.37 10.07 1.89
C LEU A 405 -11.61 10.38 0.61
N LEU A 406 -12.08 11.34 -0.18
CA LEU A 406 -11.58 11.61 -1.52
C LEU A 406 -11.24 13.09 -1.70
N GLY A 407 -10.04 13.38 -2.17
CA GLY A 407 -9.63 14.73 -2.56
C GLY A 407 -10.28 15.17 -3.87
N ARG A 408 -10.63 16.46 -3.97
CA ARG A 408 -11.28 17.08 -5.15
C ARG A 408 -10.56 16.80 -6.48
N GLU A 409 -9.23 16.87 -6.50
CA GLU A 409 -8.43 16.62 -7.72
C GLU A 409 -8.48 15.15 -8.15
N ASN A 410 -8.56 14.20 -7.21
CA ASN A 410 -8.72 12.78 -7.54
C ASN A 410 -10.11 12.51 -8.15
N VAL A 411 -11.15 13.19 -7.65
CA VAL A 411 -12.50 13.09 -8.21
C VAL A 411 -12.56 13.66 -9.64
N LYS A 412 -11.87 14.78 -9.90
CA LYS A 412 -11.73 15.31 -11.27
C LYS A 412 -11.03 14.32 -12.21
N ARG A 413 -10.00 13.61 -11.74
CA ARG A 413 -9.34 12.54 -12.52
C ARG A 413 -10.32 11.41 -12.85
N ILE A 414 -11.12 10.95 -11.88
CA ILE A 414 -12.16 9.94 -12.10
C ILE A 414 -13.17 10.41 -13.16
N ALA A 415 -13.60 11.68 -13.12
CA ALA A 415 -14.49 12.25 -14.14
C ALA A 415 -13.85 12.22 -15.55
N ALA A 416 -12.57 12.60 -15.67
CA ALA A 416 -11.84 12.54 -16.93
C ALA A 416 -11.65 11.10 -17.44
N HIS A 417 -11.45 10.14 -16.54
CA HIS A 417 -11.38 8.72 -16.88
C HIS A 417 -12.72 8.20 -17.41
N LEU A 418 -13.83 8.60 -16.81
CA LEU A 418 -15.17 8.25 -17.29
C LEU A 418 -15.42 8.81 -18.69
N GLU A 419 -15.07 10.06 -18.95
CA GLU A 419 -15.23 10.67 -20.27
C GLU A 419 -14.37 9.96 -21.33
N THR A 420 -13.13 9.62 -21.00
CA THR A 420 -12.23 8.85 -21.87
C THR A 420 -12.79 7.46 -22.17
N LEU A 421 -13.33 6.78 -21.15
CA LEU A 421 -13.95 5.48 -21.28
C LEU A 421 -15.18 5.52 -22.21
N ILE A 422 -16.07 6.51 -22.04
CA ILE A 422 -17.25 6.68 -22.91
C ILE A 422 -16.81 6.87 -24.36
N ARG A 423 -15.77 7.68 -24.60
CA ARG A 423 -15.20 7.88 -25.94
C ARG A 423 -14.65 6.58 -26.53
N SER A 424 -13.81 5.87 -25.76
CA SER A 424 -13.21 4.59 -26.18
C SER A 424 -14.28 3.53 -26.47
N ALA A 425 -15.32 3.44 -25.62
CA ALA A 425 -16.43 2.52 -25.81
C ALA A 425 -17.21 2.83 -27.09
N GLY A 426 -17.47 4.11 -27.38
CA GLY A 426 -18.14 4.53 -28.61
C GLY A 426 -17.32 4.32 -29.89
N GLU A 427 -16.00 4.27 -29.79
CA GLU A 427 -15.11 3.95 -30.92
C GLU A 427 -14.95 2.44 -31.14
N LYS A 428 -14.88 1.66 -30.05
CA LYS A 428 -14.64 0.22 -30.08
C LYS A 428 -15.69 -0.54 -29.24
N PRO A 429 -16.98 -0.48 -29.60
CA PRO A 429 -18.06 -1.07 -28.80
C PRO A 429 -17.93 -2.58 -28.56
N GLU A 430 -17.31 -3.31 -29.48
CA GLU A 430 -17.12 -4.77 -29.37
C GLU A 430 -15.82 -5.18 -28.67
N ALA A 431 -14.98 -4.23 -28.22
CA ALA A 431 -13.75 -4.54 -27.53
C ALA A 431 -14.00 -5.16 -26.15
N LEU A 432 -12.97 -5.81 -25.60
CA LEU A 432 -12.99 -6.26 -24.21
C LEU A 432 -13.09 -5.03 -23.29
N ALA A 433 -13.91 -5.12 -22.25
CA ALA A 433 -14.07 -4.01 -21.29
C ALA A 433 -12.74 -3.62 -20.63
N GLY A 434 -11.85 -4.59 -20.43
CA GLY A 434 -10.48 -4.40 -19.91
C GLY A 434 -9.50 -3.73 -20.88
N GLU A 435 -9.83 -3.64 -22.18
CA GLU A 435 -8.97 -3.04 -23.21
C GLU A 435 -9.41 -1.62 -23.59
N LEU A 436 -10.57 -1.17 -23.11
CA LEU A 436 -11.01 0.20 -23.30
C LEU A 436 -10.07 1.16 -22.57
N GLU A 437 -9.74 2.27 -23.25
CA GLU A 437 -8.86 3.29 -22.73
C GLU A 437 -9.58 4.10 -21.66
N ILE A 438 -8.92 4.28 -20.52
CA ILE A 438 -9.41 5.12 -19.41
C ILE A 438 -8.47 6.29 -19.16
N LEU A 439 -7.22 6.22 -19.62
CA LEU A 439 -6.25 7.29 -19.46
C LEU A 439 -6.36 8.26 -20.61
N SER A 440 -6.40 9.55 -20.30
CA SER A 440 -6.23 10.57 -21.33
C SER A 440 -4.85 10.45 -21.99
N HIS A 441 -4.70 10.96 -23.22
CA HIS A 441 -3.39 10.98 -23.88
C HIS A 441 -2.32 11.69 -23.05
N ALA A 442 -2.67 12.79 -22.38
CA ALA A 442 -1.78 13.56 -21.52
C ALA A 442 -1.34 12.75 -20.28
N GLU A 443 -2.28 12.07 -19.61
CA GLU A 443 -1.96 11.25 -18.44
C GLU A 443 -1.10 10.05 -18.84
N ARG A 444 -1.41 9.38 -19.96
CA ARG A 444 -0.59 8.28 -20.48
C ARG A 444 0.82 8.75 -20.83
N HIS A 445 0.96 9.93 -21.44
CA HIS A 445 2.27 10.53 -21.73
C HIS A 445 3.05 10.84 -20.46
N GLN A 446 2.38 11.37 -19.43
CA GLN A 446 3.01 11.65 -18.14
C GLN A 446 3.56 10.38 -17.48
N LEU A 447 2.74 9.32 -17.42
CA LEU A 447 3.11 8.04 -16.79
C LEU A 447 4.25 7.32 -17.54
N LEU A 448 4.20 7.28 -18.87
CA LEU A 448 5.15 6.50 -19.67
C LEU A 448 6.41 7.29 -20.04
N VAL A 449 6.32 8.60 -20.17
CA VAL A 449 7.40 9.45 -20.71
C VAL A 449 7.89 10.45 -19.66
N GLU A 450 7.05 11.39 -19.20
CA GLU A 450 7.53 12.53 -18.40
C GLU A 450 8.20 12.10 -17.08
N TRP A 451 7.55 11.21 -16.31
CA TRP A 451 8.13 10.70 -15.06
C TRP A 451 9.30 9.74 -15.25
N ASN A 452 9.59 9.37 -16.51
CA ASN A 452 10.68 8.48 -16.92
C ASN A 452 11.78 9.19 -17.72
N GLN A 453 11.77 10.53 -17.76
CA GLN A 453 12.84 11.35 -18.34
C GLN A 453 14.03 11.45 -17.39
N THR A 454 14.71 10.32 -17.17
CA THR A 454 15.81 10.20 -16.19
C THR A 454 17.19 10.15 -16.83
N GLN A 455 17.30 10.42 -18.13
CA GLN A 455 18.57 10.31 -18.88
C GLN A 455 19.62 11.25 -18.29
N GLY A 456 20.79 10.71 -17.97
CA GLY A 456 21.92 11.42 -17.39
C GLY A 456 23.25 10.92 -17.93
N THR A 457 24.23 11.82 -18.07
CA THR A 457 25.57 11.45 -18.51
C THR A 457 26.35 10.81 -17.37
N TYR A 458 27.03 9.71 -17.64
CA TYR A 458 27.92 9.04 -16.69
C TYR A 458 29.11 8.39 -17.42
N PRO A 459 30.21 8.02 -16.73
CA PRO A 459 31.41 7.38 -17.31
C PRO A 459 31.18 5.95 -17.85
N SER A 460 30.26 5.81 -18.80
CA SER A 460 29.78 4.53 -19.34
C SER A 460 30.83 3.71 -20.11
N ASP A 461 31.96 4.33 -20.47
CA ASP A 461 33.09 3.73 -21.18
C ASP A 461 34.15 3.10 -20.25
N ARG A 462 33.96 3.22 -18.92
CA ARG A 462 34.91 2.74 -17.90
C ARG A 462 34.34 1.61 -17.05
N CYS A 463 35.25 0.78 -16.54
CA CYS A 463 34.99 -0.19 -15.50
C CYS A 463 35.13 0.45 -14.11
N ILE A 464 34.46 -0.12 -13.09
CA ILE A 464 34.46 0.45 -11.74
C ILE A 464 35.87 0.53 -11.11
N HIS A 465 36.75 -0.45 -11.40
CA HIS A 465 38.12 -0.44 -10.90
C HIS A 465 38.97 0.67 -11.55
N GLU A 466 38.69 1.06 -12.80
CA GLU A 466 39.37 2.18 -13.45
C GLU A 466 38.98 3.52 -12.80
N LEU A 467 37.76 3.64 -12.26
CA LEU A 467 37.35 4.82 -11.49
C LEU A 467 38.06 4.89 -10.13
N PHE A 468 38.23 3.74 -9.47
CA PHE A 468 39.05 3.64 -8.26
C PHE A 468 40.51 4.03 -8.55
N GLU A 469 41.10 3.57 -9.66
CA GLU A 469 42.47 3.91 -10.06
C GLU A 469 42.66 5.42 -10.28
N VAL A 470 41.70 6.08 -10.92
CA VAL A 470 41.71 7.55 -11.04
C VAL A 470 41.70 8.24 -9.67
N GLN A 471 40.95 7.71 -8.71
CA GLN A 471 40.94 8.25 -7.35
C GLN A 471 42.26 8.01 -6.61
N VAL A 472 42.90 6.84 -6.80
CA VAL A 472 44.22 6.52 -6.25
C VAL A 472 45.27 7.53 -6.71
N GLU A 473 45.25 7.90 -7.99
CA GLU A 473 46.17 8.91 -8.55
C GLU A 473 45.96 10.30 -7.92
N ARG A 474 44.71 10.63 -7.57
CA ARG A 474 44.36 11.93 -6.95
C ARG A 474 44.80 12.02 -5.49
N THR A 475 44.58 10.96 -4.70
CA THR A 475 44.79 11.00 -3.23
C THR A 475 45.45 9.72 -2.69
N PRO A 476 46.68 9.37 -3.11
CA PRO A 476 47.28 8.07 -2.78
C PRO A 476 47.53 7.87 -1.28
N GLY A 477 47.84 8.94 -0.53
CA GLY A 477 48.12 8.90 0.91
C GLY A 477 46.89 9.00 1.82
N ALA A 478 45.70 9.23 1.27
CA ALA A 478 44.47 9.25 2.07
C ALA A 478 44.07 7.82 2.49
N PRO A 479 43.42 7.63 3.64
CA PRO A 479 42.88 6.31 4.00
C PRO A 479 41.76 5.91 3.05
N ALA A 480 41.81 4.67 2.57
CA ALA A 480 40.75 4.10 1.74
C ALA A 480 39.86 3.16 2.56
N VAL A 481 40.46 2.28 3.36
CA VAL A 481 39.74 1.24 4.11
C VAL A 481 40.29 1.14 5.54
N VAL A 482 39.39 1.01 6.50
CA VAL A 482 39.67 0.76 7.92
C VAL A 482 38.90 -0.47 8.37
N PHE A 483 39.57 -1.38 9.06
CA PHE A 483 38.96 -2.53 9.74
C PHE A 483 39.70 -2.73 11.06
N GLU A 484 39.01 -2.53 12.19
CA GLU A 484 39.63 -2.53 13.53
C GLU A 484 40.87 -1.61 13.54
N ASP A 485 42.01 -2.08 14.04
CA ASP A 485 43.27 -1.33 14.09
C ASP A 485 43.98 -1.23 12.73
N GLN A 486 43.50 -1.94 11.71
CA GLN A 486 44.12 -1.96 10.38
C GLN A 486 43.58 -0.85 9.50
N ARG A 487 44.50 -0.16 8.82
CA ARG A 487 44.19 0.95 7.92
C ARG A 487 45.07 0.89 6.69
N LEU A 488 44.45 0.88 5.51
CA LEU A 488 45.14 0.97 4.23
C LEU A 488 44.81 2.30 3.56
N SER A 489 45.84 3.00 3.08
CA SER A 489 45.69 4.12 2.17
C SER A 489 45.24 3.68 0.77
N TYR A 490 44.79 4.63 -0.04
CA TYR A 490 44.45 4.38 -1.45
C TYR A 490 45.62 3.75 -2.22
N GLY A 491 46.84 4.25 -2.02
CA GLY A 491 48.04 3.72 -2.66
C GLY A 491 48.36 2.30 -2.22
N GLU A 492 48.30 2.02 -0.91
CA GLU A 492 48.57 0.67 -0.36
C GLU A 492 47.52 -0.34 -0.81
N LEU A 493 46.24 0.01 -0.71
CA LEU A 493 45.15 -0.86 -1.16
C LEU A 493 45.27 -1.17 -2.66
N ASN A 494 45.62 -0.18 -3.47
CA ASN A 494 45.83 -0.35 -4.91
C ASN A 494 47.01 -1.27 -5.21
N ALA A 495 48.15 -1.07 -4.52
CA ALA A 495 49.35 -1.89 -4.69
C ALA A 495 49.10 -3.37 -4.36
N GLU A 496 48.46 -3.65 -3.22
CA GLU A 496 48.13 -5.02 -2.81
C GLU A 496 47.12 -5.67 -3.76
N ALA A 497 46.10 -4.93 -4.20
CA ALA A 497 45.15 -5.42 -5.19
C ALA A 497 45.78 -5.68 -6.57
N ASN A 498 46.74 -4.84 -6.99
CA ASN A 498 47.47 -5.02 -8.25
C ASN A 498 48.33 -6.28 -8.23
N ARG A 499 49.07 -6.51 -7.14
CA ARG A 499 49.87 -7.74 -6.95
C ARG A 499 49.01 -8.99 -7.07
N LEU A 500 47.88 -9.01 -6.36
CA LEU A 500 46.92 -10.09 -6.44
C LEU A 500 46.35 -10.24 -7.87
N ALA A 501 46.03 -9.13 -8.54
CA ALA A 501 45.49 -9.15 -9.89
C ALA A 501 46.45 -9.78 -10.92
N HIS A 502 47.74 -9.43 -10.88
CA HIS A 502 48.76 -10.04 -11.74
C HIS A 502 48.89 -11.54 -11.49
N TYR A 503 48.87 -11.94 -10.22
CA TYR A 503 48.88 -13.36 -9.85
C TYR A 503 47.63 -14.11 -10.38
N LEU A 504 46.45 -13.52 -10.21
CA LEU A 504 45.18 -14.10 -10.68
C LEU A 504 45.11 -14.24 -12.20
N ARG A 505 45.68 -13.29 -12.97
CA ARG A 505 45.81 -13.42 -14.43
C ARG A 505 46.64 -14.66 -14.81
N GLY A 506 47.70 -14.94 -14.07
CA GLY A 506 48.49 -16.17 -14.22
C GLY A 506 47.71 -17.47 -13.97
N ARG A 507 46.57 -17.39 -13.26
CA ARG A 507 45.64 -18.51 -13.01
C ARG A 507 44.43 -18.53 -13.94
N GLY A 508 44.43 -17.70 -14.99
CA GLY A 508 43.39 -17.67 -16.01
C GLY A 508 42.16 -16.83 -15.63
N VAL A 509 42.28 -15.93 -14.66
CA VAL A 509 41.25 -14.91 -14.40
C VAL A 509 41.33 -13.83 -15.47
N GLY A 510 40.17 -13.46 -16.03
CA GLY A 510 40.02 -12.47 -17.10
C GLY A 510 38.54 -12.11 -17.28
N PRO A 511 38.17 -11.42 -18.38
CA PRO A 511 36.81 -10.96 -18.63
C PRO A 511 35.75 -12.06 -18.49
N ASP A 512 34.69 -11.76 -17.74
CA ASP A 512 33.56 -12.67 -17.40
C ASP A 512 33.93 -13.96 -16.63
N THR A 513 35.19 -14.14 -16.21
CA THR A 513 35.58 -15.25 -15.33
C THR A 513 35.09 -14.97 -13.90
N ALA A 514 34.20 -15.82 -13.40
CA ALA A 514 33.71 -15.77 -12.02
C ALA A 514 34.72 -16.35 -11.02
N VAL A 515 35.04 -15.60 -9.97
CA VAL A 515 35.95 -16.01 -8.89
C VAL A 515 35.21 -16.02 -7.56
N GLY A 516 35.21 -17.17 -6.89
CA GLY A 516 34.60 -17.29 -5.56
C GLY A 516 35.40 -16.49 -4.52
N LEU A 517 34.71 -15.70 -3.69
CA LEU A 517 35.30 -14.95 -2.59
C LEU A 517 34.62 -15.36 -1.28
N LEU A 518 35.26 -16.26 -0.54
CA LEU A 518 34.82 -16.74 0.77
C LEU A 518 35.65 -16.02 1.85
N ALA A 519 35.22 -14.84 2.26
CA ALA A 519 35.98 -14.00 3.19
C ALA A 519 35.09 -13.42 4.28
N ASP A 520 35.65 -13.32 5.49
CA ASP A 520 35.08 -12.48 6.55
C ASP A 520 35.43 -11.01 6.30
N ARG A 521 34.69 -10.14 6.98
CA ARG A 521 34.96 -8.70 7.03
C ARG A 521 36.40 -8.45 7.46
N SER A 522 37.15 -7.75 6.61
CA SER A 522 38.60 -7.53 6.76
C SER A 522 39.12 -6.59 5.67
N VAL A 523 40.37 -6.13 5.80
CA VAL A 523 41.07 -5.43 4.70
C VAL A 523 41.38 -6.39 3.55
N GLU A 524 41.69 -7.66 3.85
CA GLU A 524 41.96 -8.70 2.86
C GLU A 524 40.75 -8.94 1.94
N MET A 525 39.53 -8.92 2.49
CA MET A 525 38.30 -9.01 1.69
C MET A 525 38.25 -7.91 0.61
N MET A 526 38.65 -6.69 0.96
CA MET A 526 38.68 -5.56 0.02
C MET A 526 39.79 -5.68 -1.01
N VAL A 527 40.97 -6.17 -0.61
CA VAL A 527 42.09 -6.51 -1.51
C VAL A 527 41.65 -7.59 -2.50
N GLY A 528 41.00 -8.66 -2.01
CA GLY A 528 40.46 -9.76 -2.81
C GLY A 528 39.44 -9.29 -3.84
N LEU A 529 38.47 -8.48 -3.42
CA LEU A 529 37.45 -7.90 -4.30
C LEU A 529 38.11 -7.08 -5.42
N LEU A 530 38.97 -6.11 -5.08
CA LEU A 530 39.61 -5.25 -6.09
C LEU A 530 40.59 -6.03 -6.97
N GLY A 531 41.32 -6.99 -6.42
CA GLY A 531 42.25 -7.84 -7.16
C GLY A 531 41.55 -8.69 -8.23
N ILE A 532 40.37 -9.25 -7.92
CA ILE A 532 39.54 -9.95 -8.92
C ILE A 532 39.13 -9.00 -10.05
N LEU A 533 38.62 -7.81 -9.71
CA LEU A 533 38.15 -6.84 -10.69
C LEU A 533 39.28 -6.34 -11.60
N LYS A 534 40.47 -6.05 -11.03
CA LYS A 534 41.66 -5.61 -11.76
C LYS A 534 42.28 -6.72 -12.62
N ALA A 535 42.16 -7.98 -12.19
CA ALA A 535 42.51 -9.13 -13.02
C ALA A 535 41.59 -9.24 -14.25
N GLY A 536 40.39 -8.66 -14.16
CA GLY A 536 39.37 -8.61 -15.20
C GLY A 536 38.16 -9.53 -14.92
N GLY A 537 38.19 -10.27 -13.81
CA GLY A 537 37.13 -11.20 -13.42
C GLY A 537 35.98 -10.54 -12.66
N ALA A 538 34.96 -11.35 -12.39
CA ALA A 538 33.80 -10.98 -11.57
C ALA A 538 33.86 -11.70 -10.22
N TYR A 539 33.68 -10.98 -9.12
CA TYR A 539 33.67 -11.63 -7.81
C TYR A 539 32.31 -12.26 -7.51
N VAL A 540 32.33 -13.42 -6.87
CA VAL A 540 31.13 -14.12 -6.40
C VAL A 540 31.26 -14.28 -4.89
N PRO A 541 30.59 -13.40 -4.12
CA PRO A 541 30.70 -13.43 -2.66
C PRO A 541 30.00 -14.67 -2.11
N LEU A 542 30.72 -15.41 -1.27
CA LEU A 542 30.26 -16.61 -0.59
C LEU A 542 30.19 -16.31 0.90
N ASN A 543 29.00 -16.40 1.50
CA ASN A 543 28.84 -16.17 2.94
C ASN A 543 29.40 -17.37 3.73
N PRO A 544 30.41 -17.18 4.61
CA PRO A 544 30.97 -18.25 5.43
C PRO A 544 29.98 -18.94 6.37
N GLU A 545 28.87 -18.27 6.70
CA GLU A 545 27.79 -18.82 7.54
C GLU A 545 26.94 -19.84 6.79
N HIS A 546 26.92 -19.83 5.45
CA HIS A 546 26.11 -20.77 4.68
C HIS A 546 26.61 -22.23 4.81
N PRO A 547 25.72 -23.24 4.74
CA PRO A 547 26.12 -24.64 4.73
C PRO A 547 27.07 -24.97 3.57
N LYS A 548 28.03 -25.87 3.81
CA LYS A 548 29.01 -26.31 2.80
C LYS A 548 28.36 -26.79 1.50
N ALA A 549 27.24 -27.50 1.58
CA ALA A 549 26.52 -27.98 0.41
C ALA A 549 26.03 -26.82 -0.48
N ARG A 550 25.56 -25.72 0.14
CA ARG A 550 25.13 -24.51 -0.58
C ARG A 550 26.32 -23.82 -1.25
N LEU A 551 27.44 -23.68 -0.53
CA LEU A 551 28.68 -23.11 -1.07
C LEU A 551 29.21 -23.94 -2.26
N ALA A 552 29.20 -25.27 -2.14
CA ALA A 552 29.62 -26.17 -3.20
C ALA A 552 28.73 -26.02 -4.46
N HIS A 553 27.41 -25.91 -4.27
CA HIS A 553 26.48 -25.68 -5.37
C HIS A 553 26.76 -24.36 -6.10
N GLN A 554 26.98 -23.26 -5.35
CA GLN A 554 27.31 -21.97 -5.94
C GLN A 554 28.64 -22.00 -6.72
N LEU A 555 29.67 -22.64 -6.17
CA LEU A 555 30.96 -22.81 -6.87
C LEU A 555 30.82 -23.64 -8.15
N ALA A 556 29.99 -24.69 -8.12
CA ALA A 556 29.72 -25.52 -9.29
C ALA A 556 28.94 -24.75 -10.37
N ASP A 557 27.92 -23.97 -9.98
CA ASP A 557 27.11 -23.20 -10.92
C ASP A 557 27.94 -22.12 -11.62
N ILE A 558 28.80 -21.38 -10.90
CA ILE A 558 29.71 -20.42 -11.54
C ILE A 558 30.89 -21.07 -12.28
N GLN A 559 31.00 -22.40 -12.26
CA GLN A 559 32.12 -23.16 -12.81
C GLN A 559 33.47 -22.63 -12.30
N ALA A 560 33.55 -22.37 -10.99
CA ALA A 560 34.67 -21.69 -10.35
C ALA A 560 36.00 -22.41 -10.63
N ARG A 561 37.01 -21.65 -11.04
CA ARG A 561 38.40 -22.13 -11.16
C ARG A 561 39.29 -21.70 -10.00
N VAL A 562 38.95 -20.56 -9.40
CA VAL A 562 39.69 -19.94 -8.30
C VAL A 562 38.72 -19.63 -7.17
N LEU A 563 39.12 -19.96 -5.95
CA LEU A 563 38.47 -19.60 -4.71
C LEU A 563 39.46 -18.80 -3.86
N LEU A 564 39.14 -17.53 -3.62
CA LEU A 564 39.83 -16.71 -2.63
C LEU A 564 39.20 -16.94 -1.27
N THR A 565 40.03 -17.18 -0.26
CA THR A 565 39.59 -17.45 1.11
C THR A 565 40.55 -16.85 2.13
N GLN A 566 40.28 -17.05 3.41
CA GLN A 566 41.18 -16.79 4.53
C GLN A 566 41.54 -18.10 5.24
N GLU A 567 42.67 -18.13 5.96
CA GLU A 567 43.16 -19.31 6.65
C GLU A 567 42.12 -19.86 7.64
N LYS A 568 41.53 -18.98 8.46
CA LYS A 568 40.47 -19.34 9.42
C LYS A 568 39.22 -19.96 8.78
N LEU A 569 38.98 -19.73 7.48
CA LEU A 569 37.81 -20.19 6.75
C LEU A 569 38.05 -21.48 5.96
N LEU A 570 39.28 -22.02 5.92
CA LEU A 570 39.58 -23.26 5.20
C LEU A 570 38.73 -24.45 5.68
N GLY A 571 38.48 -24.54 6.99
CA GLY A 571 37.60 -25.56 7.56
C GLY A 571 36.14 -25.42 7.12
N ARG A 572 35.73 -24.23 6.65
CA ARG A 572 34.38 -23.91 6.17
C ARG A 572 34.24 -24.03 4.66
N ALA A 573 35.34 -23.91 3.90
CA ALA A 573 35.32 -24.12 2.46
C ALA A 573 34.78 -25.54 2.12
N PRO A 574 33.93 -25.67 1.10
CA PRO A 574 33.54 -26.97 0.58
C PRO A 574 34.74 -27.66 -0.10
N GLU A 575 34.65 -28.96 -0.35
CA GLU A 575 35.60 -29.63 -1.23
C GLU A 575 35.56 -28.96 -2.61
N PHE A 576 36.70 -28.41 -3.02
CA PHE A 576 36.85 -27.65 -4.24
C PHE A 576 38.06 -28.15 -5.00
N SER A 577 37.88 -28.47 -6.29
CA SER A 577 38.94 -29.03 -7.14
C SER A 577 39.79 -27.98 -7.85
N GLY A 578 39.43 -26.69 -7.74
CA GLY A 578 40.18 -25.59 -8.33
C GLY A 578 41.26 -25.02 -7.41
N ASP A 579 41.83 -23.89 -7.81
CA ASP A 579 42.88 -23.20 -7.04
C ASP A 579 42.28 -22.47 -5.84
N VAL A 580 42.65 -22.88 -4.63
CA VAL A 580 42.32 -22.18 -3.39
C VAL A 580 43.49 -21.29 -2.98
N VAL A 581 43.23 -20.00 -2.75
CA VAL A 581 44.25 -19.01 -2.37
C VAL A 581 43.82 -18.32 -1.08
N CYS A 582 44.62 -18.44 -0.02
CA CYS A 582 44.40 -17.75 1.23
C CYS A 582 45.00 -16.33 1.17
N LEU A 583 44.16 -15.30 1.26
CA LEU A 583 44.56 -13.90 1.12
C LEU A 583 45.51 -13.42 2.24
N ASP A 584 45.42 -14.03 3.41
CA ASP A 584 46.23 -13.76 4.60
C ASP A 584 47.51 -14.60 4.64
N ARG A 585 47.39 -15.93 4.51
CA ARG A 585 48.52 -16.87 4.59
C ARG A 585 49.40 -16.88 3.34
N ASP A 586 48.79 -16.83 2.17
CA ASP A 586 49.48 -17.06 0.89
C ASP A 586 49.98 -15.75 0.24
N ARG A 587 50.10 -14.66 1.01
CA ARG A 587 50.61 -13.35 0.52
C ARG A 587 51.96 -13.47 -0.18
N THR A 588 52.81 -14.38 0.28
CA THR A 588 54.12 -14.65 -0.32
C THR A 588 54.05 -15.16 -1.77
N LEU A 589 52.92 -15.72 -2.21
CA LEU A 589 52.73 -16.18 -3.59
C LEU A 589 52.64 -15.03 -4.60
N PHE A 590 52.24 -13.83 -4.15
CA PHE A 590 52.01 -12.68 -5.01
C PHE A 590 52.70 -11.40 -4.53
N GLN A 591 53.43 -11.42 -3.41
CA GLN A 591 54.17 -10.25 -2.90
C GLN A 591 55.19 -9.68 -3.91
N ASP A 592 55.81 -10.56 -4.72
CA ASP A 592 56.83 -10.21 -5.71
C ASP A 592 56.24 -9.87 -7.09
N ALA A 593 54.90 -9.96 -7.22
CA ALA A 593 54.21 -9.52 -8.44
C ALA A 593 54.31 -7.98 -8.57
N PRO A 594 54.16 -7.44 -9.79
CA PRO A 594 54.14 -5.99 -9.97
C PRO A 594 53.02 -5.33 -9.16
N ASP A 595 53.30 -4.18 -8.55
CA ASP A 595 52.32 -3.37 -7.82
C ASP A 595 51.65 -2.28 -8.69
N VAL A 596 51.98 -2.23 -9.98
CA VAL A 596 51.40 -1.33 -10.98
C VAL A 596 50.06 -1.85 -11.51
N ASN A 597 49.18 -0.94 -11.91
CA ASN A 597 47.88 -1.28 -12.48
C ASN A 597 48.06 -2.22 -13.68
N PRO A 598 47.40 -3.39 -13.71
CA PRO A 598 47.45 -4.28 -14.86
C PRO A 598 46.88 -3.63 -16.12
N GLU A 599 47.33 -4.03 -17.31
CA GLU A 599 46.78 -3.55 -18.58
C GLU A 599 45.27 -3.83 -18.69
N ARG A 600 44.50 -2.91 -19.28
CA ARG A 600 43.05 -3.07 -19.45
C ARG A 600 42.72 -4.29 -20.32
N VAL A 601 41.95 -5.22 -19.75
CA VAL A 601 41.41 -6.40 -20.46
C VAL A 601 39.89 -6.44 -20.48
N SER A 602 39.23 -5.74 -19.55
CA SER A 602 37.77 -5.74 -19.41
C SER A 602 37.12 -4.53 -20.09
N SER A 603 35.89 -4.74 -20.54
CA SER A 603 34.97 -3.73 -21.05
C SER A 603 33.85 -3.45 -20.04
N PRO A 604 33.14 -2.31 -20.15
CA PRO A 604 32.00 -1.99 -19.28
C PRO A 604 30.88 -3.04 -19.32
N GLU A 605 30.76 -3.80 -20.41
CA GLU A 605 29.75 -4.84 -20.54
C GLU A 605 30.09 -6.12 -19.78
N ASN A 606 31.35 -6.30 -19.35
CA ASN A 606 31.78 -7.47 -18.59
C ASN A 606 31.21 -7.48 -17.15
N LEU A 607 31.05 -8.68 -16.61
CA LEU A 607 30.54 -8.88 -15.25
C LEU A 607 31.48 -8.24 -14.21
N VAL A 608 30.90 -7.51 -13.26
CA VAL A 608 31.58 -7.02 -12.07
C VAL A 608 31.37 -7.97 -10.89
N TYR A 609 30.16 -8.50 -10.73
CA TYR A 609 29.85 -9.49 -9.71
C TYR A 609 28.67 -10.38 -10.09
N VAL A 610 28.60 -11.53 -9.42
CA VAL A 610 27.41 -12.39 -9.42
C VAL A 610 26.95 -12.58 -7.99
N ILE A 611 25.76 -12.09 -7.66
CA ILE A 611 25.18 -12.25 -6.32
C ILE A 611 24.01 -13.23 -6.37
N TYR A 612 24.07 -14.24 -5.51
CA TYR A 612 23.02 -15.26 -5.43
C TYR A 612 21.85 -14.80 -4.58
N THR A 613 20.65 -14.98 -5.11
CA THR A 613 19.38 -14.75 -4.40
C THR A 613 18.58 -16.05 -4.30
N SER A 614 17.61 -16.10 -3.38
CA SER A 614 16.68 -17.24 -3.26
C SER A 614 15.86 -17.40 -4.54
N GLY A 615 15.57 -18.65 -4.92
CA GLY A 615 14.89 -18.98 -6.19
C GLY A 615 13.58 -19.71 -5.97
N SER A 616 12.55 -19.36 -6.73
CA SER A 616 11.21 -19.98 -6.62
C SER A 616 11.18 -21.47 -6.98
N THR A 617 12.19 -21.96 -7.71
CA THR A 617 12.38 -23.37 -8.08
C THR A 617 13.06 -24.21 -7.00
N GLY A 618 13.44 -23.61 -5.86
CA GLY A 618 14.15 -24.30 -4.78
C GLY A 618 15.68 -24.32 -4.88
N THR A 619 16.25 -23.67 -5.92
CA THR A 619 17.70 -23.50 -6.08
C THR A 619 18.07 -22.02 -6.17
N PRO A 620 19.17 -21.57 -5.54
CA PRO A 620 19.62 -20.19 -5.63
C PRO A 620 19.90 -19.76 -7.08
N LYS A 621 19.62 -18.50 -7.40
CA LYS A 621 19.87 -17.92 -8.74
C LYS A 621 20.92 -16.82 -8.67
N GLY A 622 21.96 -16.93 -9.51
CA GLY A 622 23.04 -15.94 -9.59
C GLY A 622 22.67 -14.78 -10.49
N VAL A 623 22.56 -13.56 -9.94
CA VAL A 623 22.28 -12.34 -10.71
C VAL A 623 23.59 -11.74 -11.21
N GLY A 624 23.79 -11.72 -12.53
CA GLY A 624 25.00 -11.20 -13.15
C GLY A 624 24.90 -9.70 -13.44
N ILE A 625 25.69 -8.90 -12.74
CA ILE A 625 25.77 -7.44 -12.90
C ILE A 625 27.02 -7.08 -13.69
N SER A 626 26.89 -6.15 -14.65
CA SER A 626 28.03 -5.64 -15.43
C SER A 626 28.65 -4.40 -14.79
N HIS A 627 29.89 -4.09 -15.17
CA HIS A 627 30.54 -2.84 -14.79
C HIS A 627 29.70 -1.62 -15.15
N ARG A 628 29.11 -1.58 -16.35
CA ARG A 628 28.29 -0.46 -16.83
C ARG A 628 27.08 -0.21 -15.93
N ASN A 629 26.44 -1.28 -15.45
CA ASN A 629 25.31 -1.16 -14.53
C ASN A 629 25.75 -0.53 -13.20
N LEU A 630 26.83 -1.07 -12.62
CA LEU A 630 27.33 -0.59 -11.33
C LEU A 630 27.87 0.84 -11.43
N VAL A 631 28.57 1.20 -12.50
CA VAL A 631 29.09 2.56 -12.70
C VAL A 631 27.97 3.58 -12.82
N ASN A 632 26.86 3.26 -13.51
CA ASN A 632 25.66 4.13 -13.52
C ASN A 632 25.14 4.36 -12.09
N TYR A 633 24.94 3.27 -11.33
CA TYR A 633 24.44 3.35 -9.97
C TYR A 633 25.39 4.13 -9.04
N THR A 634 26.69 3.81 -9.06
CA THR A 634 27.70 4.49 -8.23
C THR A 634 27.77 5.97 -8.55
N HIS A 635 27.76 6.35 -9.83
CA HIS A 635 27.76 7.75 -10.25
C HIS A 635 26.54 8.50 -9.70
N PHE A 636 25.34 7.94 -9.85
CA PHE A 636 24.13 8.53 -9.30
C PHE A 636 24.21 8.72 -7.78
N ILE A 637 24.71 7.74 -7.03
CA ILE A 637 24.85 7.86 -5.57
C ILE A 637 25.87 8.96 -5.22
N CYS A 638 26.98 9.07 -5.94
CA CYS A 638 27.95 10.15 -5.75
C CYS A 638 27.31 11.53 -5.96
N GLU A 639 26.49 11.71 -6.99
CA GLU A 639 25.73 12.95 -7.24
C GLU A 639 24.68 13.21 -6.16
N LYS A 640 23.87 12.20 -5.80
CA LYS A 640 22.79 12.30 -4.81
C LYS A 640 23.31 12.73 -3.42
N LEU A 641 24.48 12.19 -3.04
CA LEU A 641 25.19 12.51 -1.80
C LEU A 641 26.10 13.76 -1.93
N GLN A 642 26.13 14.38 -3.11
CA GLN A 642 26.86 15.61 -3.41
C GLN A 642 28.38 15.47 -3.14
N LEU A 643 28.95 14.31 -3.47
CA LEU A 643 30.35 14.00 -3.16
C LEU A 643 31.34 14.82 -3.99
N GLU A 644 30.95 15.26 -5.20
CA GLU A 644 31.81 16.02 -6.11
C GLU A 644 31.97 17.50 -5.73
N GLN A 645 30.99 18.08 -5.03
CA GLN A 645 31.02 19.47 -4.55
C GLN A 645 31.75 19.61 -3.21
N ALA A 646 32.23 18.50 -2.63
CA ALA A 646 33.01 18.47 -1.41
C ALA A 646 34.48 18.92 -1.61
N ALA A 647 34.76 19.73 -2.64
CA ALA A 647 36.10 20.23 -2.97
C ALA A 647 36.73 21.11 -1.87
N ASP A 648 35.97 21.46 -0.82
CA ASP A 648 36.44 22.14 0.39
C ASP A 648 36.13 21.37 1.71
N ALA A 649 35.67 20.12 1.66
CA ALA A 649 35.16 19.40 2.83
C ALA A 649 35.95 18.11 3.12
N ALA A 650 36.29 17.91 4.39
CA ALA A 650 36.95 16.72 4.92
C ALA A 650 36.44 15.40 4.31
N GLN A 651 37.37 14.47 4.08
CA GLN A 651 37.08 13.12 3.62
C GLN A 651 35.90 12.50 4.38
N LEU A 652 34.85 12.13 3.66
CA LEU A 652 33.68 11.50 4.27
C LEU A 652 34.00 10.09 4.75
N GLN A 653 33.49 9.75 5.93
CA GLN A 653 33.62 8.42 6.53
C GLN A 653 32.34 7.61 6.23
N PHE A 654 32.48 6.50 5.52
CA PHE A 654 31.39 5.58 5.17
C PHE A 654 31.47 4.34 6.06
N ALA A 655 30.33 3.80 6.49
CA ALA A 655 30.28 2.52 7.18
C ALA A 655 29.58 1.46 6.31
N THR A 656 30.18 0.27 6.19
CA THR A 656 29.48 -0.91 5.65
C THR A 656 29.08 -1.86 6.78
N VAL A 657 27.77 -2.01 6.97
CA VAL A 657 27.18 -2.89 7.99
C VAL A 657 26.54 -4.13 7.40
N THR A 658 26.53 -4.27 6.08
CA THR A 658 25.94 -5.41 5.36
C THR A 658 27.02 -6.35 4.82
N THR A 659 26.71 -7.64 4.73
CA THR A 659 27.56 -8.63 4.06
C THR A 659 27.75 -8.30 2.58
N ILE A 660 28.94 -8.59 2.02
CA ILE A 660 29.20 -8.48 0.58
C ILE A 660 28.40 -9.49 -0.26
N SER A 661 27.80 -10.50 0.39
CA SER A 661 26.88 -11.46 -0.26
C SER A 661 25.50 -10.85 -0.58
N ALA A 662 25.24 -9.63 -0.12
CA ALA A 662 24.10 -8.84 -0.53
C ALA A 662 24.59 -7.56 -1.21
N ASP A 663 23.93 -7.15 -2.28
CA ASP A 663 24.34 -5.98 -3.07
C ASP A 663 24.08 -4.65 -2.37
N LEU A 664 23.27 -4.64 -1.31
CA LEU A 664 22.93 -3.45 -0.50
C LEU A 664 24.18 -2.65 -0.06
N GLY A 665 25.24 -3.36 0.37
CA GLY A 665 26.48 -2.76 0.86
C GLY A 665 27.26 -1.99 -0.21
N ASN A 666 27.01 -2.26 -1.50
CA ASN A 666 27.66 -1.58 -2.62
C ASN A 666 27.36 -0.07 -2.65
N THR A 667 26.29 0.37 -1.99
CA THR A 667 25.94 1.80 -1.78
C THR A 667 26.99 2.55 -0.95
N CYS A 668 27.73 1.87 -0.08
CA CYS A 668 28.85 2.48 0.67
C CYS A 668 30.20 2.11 0.06
N ILE A 669 30.37 0.85 -0.39
CA ILE A 669 31.66 0.33 -0.86
C ILE A 669 32.17 1.10 -2.07
N PHE A 670 31.42 1.15 -3.17
CA PHE A 670 31.96 1.74 -4.40
C PHE A 670 31.97 3.26 -4.39
N PRO A 671 30.93 3.98 -3.92
CA PRO A 671 30.97 5.43 -3.81
C PRO A 671 32.14 5.93 -2.96
N SER A 672 32.44 5.28 -1.83
CA SER A 672 33.59 5.67 -1.00
C SER A 672 34.91 5.55 -1.76
N LEU A 673 35.14 4.41 -2.44
CA LEU A 673 36.37 4.12 -3.18
C LEU A 673 36.58 4.97 -4.44
N VAL A 674 35.52 5.43 -5.10
CA VAL A 674 35.68 6.24 -6.34
C VAL A 674 35.65 7.75 -6.08
N SER A 675 35.21 8.19 -4.89
CA SER A 675 35.08 9.61 -4.55
C SER A 675 36.15 10.11 -3.56
N GLY A 676 37.07 9.24 -3.11
CA GLY A 676 38.10 9.59 -2.14
C GLY A 676 37.64 9.50 -0.69
N GLY A 677 36.47 8.91 -0.41
CA GLY A 677 36.00 8.64 0.95
C GLY A 677 36.82 7.57 1.67
N CYS A 678 36.58 7.38 2.96
CA CYS A 678 37.16 6.30 3.76
C CYS A 678 36.07 5.30 4.13
N LEU A 679 36.26 4.02 3.80
CA LEU A 679 35.33 2.93 4.10
C LEU A 679 35.72 2.24 5.41
N HIS A 680 34.87 2.36 6.42
CA HIS A 680 34.93 1.58 7.64
C HIS A 680 34.17 0.27 7.43
N VAL A 681 34.91 -0.83 7.47
CA VAL A 681 34.35 -2.19 7.48
C VAL A 681 34.17 -2.58 8.95
N LEU A 682 32.92 -2.60 9.43
CA LEU A 682 32.65 -2.94 10.83
C LEU A 682 32.63 -4.44 11.02
N SER A 683 33.18 -4.96 12.13
CA SER A 683 33.15 -6.38 12.50
C SER A 683 31.72 -6.89 12.67
N TYR A 684 31.54 -8.22 12.64
CA TYR A 684 30.23 -8.83 12.78
C TYR A 684 29.60 -8.53 14.17
N GLU A 685 30.44 -8.49 15.19
CA GLU A 685 30.10 -8.16 16.57
C GLU A 685 29.62 -6.71 16.66
N ALA A 686 30.38 -5.77 16.12
CA ALA A 686 30.03 -4.35 16.15
C ALA A 686 28.72 -4.06 15.40
N VAL A 687 28.46 -4.72 14.27
CA VAL A 687 27.20 -4.50 13.56
C VAL A 687 25.99 -5.12 14.25
N THR A 688 26.15 -6.08 15.15
CA THR A 688 25.02 -6.75 15.81
C THR A 688 24.77 -6.25 17.24
N ASP A 689 25.72 -5.54 17.84
CA ASP A 689 25.62 -4.96 19.18
C ASP A 689 25.61 -3.42 19.14
N GLY A 690 24.51 -2.82 19.59
CA GLY A 690 24.34 -1.36 19.57
C GLY A 690 25.30 -0.59 20.49
N ASN A 691 25.86 -1.21 21.54
CA ASN A 691 26.86 -0.57 22.39
C ASN A 691 28.22 -0.56 21.69
N LEU A 692 28.67 -1.70 21.16
CA LEU A 692 29.92 -1.77 20.40
C LEU A 692 29.87 -0.86 19.17
N PHE A 693 28.70 -0.77 18.51
CA PHE A 693 28.50 0.17 17.41
C PHE A 693 28.67 1.61 17.88
N ALA A 694 28.03 1.98 18.99
CA ALA A 694 28.10 3.33 19.54
C ALA A 694 29.55 3.70 19.93
N ASP A 695 30.25 2.82 20.64
CA ASP A 695 31.65 2.98 21.02
C ASP A 695 32.54 3.20 19.78
N TYR A 696 32.35 2.38 18.75
CA TYR A 696 33.07 2.52 17.48
C TYR A 696 32.78 3.88 16.81
N THR A 697 31.51 4.29 16.74
CA THR A 697 31.13 5.58 16.13
C THR A 697 31.56 6.80 16.94
N ALA A 698 31.76 6.66 18.25
CA ALA A 698 32.30 7.70 19.11
C ALA A 698 33.78 7.96 18.82
N GLU A 699 34.56 6.90 18.56
CA GLU A 699 35.97 6.99 18.16
C GLU A 699 36.14 7.34 16.67
N HIS A 700 35.26 6.81 15.82
CA HIS A 700 35.28 6.97 14.37
C HIS A 700 33.94 7.54 13.86
N PRO A 701 33.77 8.88 13.85
CA PRO A 701 32.53 9.51 13.44
C PRO A 701 32.14 9.18 11.98
N ILE A 702 31.03 8.47 11.81
CA ILE A 702 30.53 8.04 10.50
C ILE A 702 29.64 9.12 9.87
N ASP A 703 29.90 9.46 8.61
CA ASP A 703 29.12 10.44 7.84
C ASP A 703 28.00 9.78 7.02
N VAL A 704 28.25 8.58 6.48
CA VAL A 704 27.33 7.87 5.59
C VAL A 704 27.10 6.45 6.07
N LEU A 705 25.83 6.09 6.29
CA LEU A 705 25.42 4.75 6.68
C LEU A 705 24.29 4.26 5.77
N LYS A 706 24.48 3.07 5.20
CA LYS A 706 23.44 2.30 4.52
C LYS A 706 23.01 1.15 5.43
N ILE A 707 21.73 1.07 5.78
CA ILE A 707 21.22 0.06 6.72
C ILE A 707 19.78 -0.35 6.38
N VAL A 708 19.37 -1.57 6.76
CA VAL A 708 17.98 -2.01 6.62
C VAL A 708 17.13 -1.49 7.80
N PRO A 709 15.85 -1.13 7.61
CA PRO A 709 14.98 -0.60 8.67
C PRO A 709 14.93 -1.44 9.95
N SER A 710 14.79 -2.78 9.85
CA SER A 710 14.77 -3.66 11.03
C SER A 710 16.07 -3.60 11.83
N HIS A 711 17.20 -3.54 11.14
CA HIS A 711 18.53 -3.50 11.75
C HIS A 711 18.77 -2.16 12.45
N LEU A 712 18.35 -1.05 11.83
CA LEU A 712 18.41 0.25 12.50
C LEU A 712 17.55 0.26 13.77
N ARG A 713 16.31 -0.23 13.71
CA ARG A 713 15.43 -0.32 14.88
C ARG A 713 16.07 -1.14 16.01
N ALA A 714 16.74 -2.23 15.65
CA ALA A 714 17.44 -3.07 16.62
C ALA A 714 18.56 -2.34 17.37
N LEU A 715 19.34 -1.55 16.64
CA LEU A 715 20.45 -0.76 17.18
C LEU A 715 19.93 0.40 18.03
N LEU A 716 18.84 1.07 17.61
CA LEU A 716 18.23 2.19 18.32
C LEU A 716 17.51 1.82 19.63
N ALA A 717 17.34 0.52 19.90
CA ALA A 717 16.72 0.05 21.14
C ALA A 717 17.66 0.10 22.36
N THR A 718 18.93 0.49 22.21
CA THR A 718 19.89 0.64 23.30
C THR A 718 19.81 2.04 23.94
N SER A 719 20.40 2.19 25.13
CA SER A 719 20.50 3.48 25.82
C SER A 719 21.49 4.46 25.17
N VAL A 720 22.30 4.00 24.21
CA VAL A 720 23.33 4.78 23.49
C VAL A 720 22.94 5.09 22.05
N ALA A 721 21.65 4.92 21.71
CA ALA A 721 21.12 5.06 20.36
C ALA A 721 21.49 6.37 19.63
N ASP A 722 21.65 7.47 20.35
CA ASP A 722 21.95 8.79 19.78
C ASP A 722 23.35 8.86 19.14
N GLN A 723 24.23 7.91 19.45
CA GLN A 723 25.60 7.84 18.90
C GLN A 723 25.66 7.00 17.60
N ILE A 724 24.65 6.17 17.34
CA ILE A 724 24.63 5.20 16.23
C ILE A 724 24.32 5.87 14.88
N LEU A 725 23.64 7.02 14.91
CA LEU A 725 23.19 7.71 13.70
C LEU A 725 24.35 8.39 12.95
N PRO A 726 24.37 8.34 11.61
CA PRO A 726 25.42 9.00 10.82
C PRO A 726 25.27 10.52 10.85
N ARG A 727 26.38 11.26 10.74
CA ARG A 727 26.39 12.73 10.79
C ARG A 727 25.74 13.42 9.58
N LYS A 728 25.70 12.77 8.41
CA LYS A 728 25.24 13.42 7.16
C LYS A 728 24.13 12.65 6.46
N TYR A 729 24.35 11.38 6.15
CA TYR A 729 23.49 10.64 5.25
C TYR A 729 23.10 9.29 5.82
N LEU A 730 21.81 9.13 6.12
CA LEU A 730 21.22 7.84 6.49
C LEU A 730 20.43 7.31 5.31
N ILE A 731 20.89 6.20 4.73
CA ILE A 731 20.21 5.55 3.61
C ILE A 731 19.57 4.28 4.14
N MET A 732 18.24 4.20 4.05
CA MET A 732 17.46 3.04 4.47
C MET A 732 16.95 2.31 3.23
N GLY A 733 17.08 1.00 3.18
CA GLY A 733 16.57 0.23 2.05
C GLY A 733 16.65 -1.26 2.27
N GLY A 734 16.01 -2.03 1.40
CA GLY A 734 15.92 -3.49 1.53
C GLY A 734 14.61 -3.97 2.15
N GLU A 735 13.88 -3.12 2.89
CA GLU A 735 12.56 -3.41 3.46
C GLU A 735 11.62 -2.21 3.32
N ALA A 736 10.32 -2.41 3.53
CA ALA A 736 9.37 -1.32 3.63
C ALA A 736 9.69 -0.45 4.87
N LEU A 737 9.69 0.87 4.70
CA LEU A 737 10.00 1.82 5.75
C LEU A 737 8.72 2.40 6.36
N GLY A 738 8.60 2.30 7.68
CA GLY A 738 7.48 2.87 8.45
C GLY A 738 7.77 4.28 8.95
N TRP A 739 6.71 5.08 9.11
CA TRP A 739 6.78 6.43 9.67
C TRP A 739 7.23 6.45 11.14
N ASP A 740 6.96 5.37 11.88
CA ASP A 740 7.38 5.20 13.28
C ASP A 740 8.89 5.25 13.44
N LEU A 741 9.63 4.57 12.56
CA LEU A 741 11.09 4.53 12.61
C LEU A 741 11.69 5.87 12.22
N VAL A 742 11.13 6.53 11.22
CA VAL A 742 11.57 7.89 10.85
C VAL A 742 11.35 8.88 11.97
N LYS A 743 10.19 8.83 12.63
CA LYS A 743 9.92 9.66 13.80
C LYS A 743 10.93 9.41 14.92
N GLN A 744 11.28 8.15 15.19
CA GLN A 744 12.32 7.82 16.17
C GLN A 744 13.69 8.39 15.78
N VAL A 745 14.07 8.35 14.51
CA VAL A 745 15.33 8.93 14.01
C VAL A 745 15.32 10.45 14.15
N THR A 746 14.19 11.11 13.82
CA THR A 746 14.06 12.57 13.91
C THR A 746 14.04 13.05 15.37
N GLU A 747 13.26 12.41 16.25
CA GLU A 747 13.14 12.79 17.67
C GLU A 747 14.45 12.62 18.44
N ARG A 748 15.22 11.57 18.13
CA ARG A 748 16.53 11.30 18.77
C ARG A 748 17.69 12.07 18.15
N GLY A 749 17.48 12.70 17.01
CA GLY A 749 18.51 13.36 16.21
C GLY A 749 19.30 14.47 16.92
N GLY A 750 18.77 15.07 18.00
CA GLY A 750 19.53 15.91 18.96
C GLY A 750 20.66 16.78 18.36
N SER A 751 21.82 16.81 19.04
CA SER A 751 23.02 17.57 18.66
C SER A 751 23.84 16.97 17.50
N ASN A 752 23.46 15.81 16.96
CA ASN A 752 24.13 15.09 15.85
C ASN A 752 23.14 14.84 14.71
N ILE A 753 22.61 15.92 14.13
CA ILE A 753 21.52 15.86 13.15
C ILE A 753 21.93 15.06 11.91
N VAL A 754 21.23 13.96 11.64
CA VAL A 754 21.23 13.30 10.33
C VAL A 754 20.77 14.34 9.31
N ARG A 755 21.71 14.90 8.52
CA ARG A 755 21.38 15.98 7.58
C ARG A 755 20.32 15.56 6.56
N ARG A 756 20.38 14.33 6.05
CA ARG A 756 19.42 13.76 5.09
C ARG A 756 19.20 12.27 5.34
N ALA A 757 17.92 11.90 5.49
CA ALA A 757 17.49 10.51 5.48
C ALA A 757 16.85 10.17 4.13
N ILE A 758 17.20 9.02 3.56
CA ILE A 758 16.79 8.61 2.21
C ILE A 758 16.21 7.21 2.27
N ASN A 759 14.97 7.03 1.81
CA ASN A 759 14.42 5.72 1.51
C ASN A 759 14.91 5.28 0.12
N HIS A 760 15.29 4.03 -0.02
CA HIS A 760 15.99 3.53 -1.19
C HIS A 760 15.53 2.11 -1.52
N TYR A 761 15.01 1.94 -2.73
CA TYR A 761 14.43 0.69 -3.19
C TYR A 761 15.13 0.23 -4.48
N GLY A 762 15.36 -1.07 -4.59
CA GLY A 762 15.77 -1.73 -5.82
C GLY A 762 15.88 -3.25 -5.61
N PRO A 763 15.50 -4.07 -6.59
CA PRO A 763 15.86 -5.48 -6.62
C PRO A 763 17.30 -5.66 -7.11
N THR A 764 17.93 -6.77 -6.75
CA THR A 764 19.29 -7.11 -7.21
C THR A 764 19.40 -7.14 -8.73
N GLU A 765 18.34 -7.56 -9.42
CA GLU A 765 18.23 -7.59 -10.88
C GLU A 765 18.24 -6.21 -11.56
N ALA A 766 18.11 -5.13 -10.79
CA ALA A 766 18.20 -3.75 -11.27
C ALA A 766 19.33 -2.96 -10.58
N THR A 767 20.35 -3.69 -10.10
CA THR A 767 21.61 -3.17 -9.52
C THR A 767 21.41 -2.30 -8.29
N VAL A 768 21.29 -2.93 -7.12
CA VAL A 768 21.27 -2.30 -5.78
C VAL A 768 20.04 -1.42 -5.50
N GLY A 769 19.80 -0.40 -6.31
CA GLY A 769 18.81 0.64 -6.13
C GLY A 769 18.34 1.22 -7.44
N SER A 770 17.04 1.42 -7.55
CA SER A 770 16.37 1.92 -8.76
C SER A 770 15.47 3.13 -8.46
N LEU A 771 14.99 3.27 -7.21
CA LEU A 771 14.21 4.41 -6.76
C LEU A 771 14.75 4.97 -5.44
N THR A 772 14.64 6.30 -5.28
CA THR A 772 14.96 6.98 -4.02
C THR A 772 13.90 8.01 -3.64
N PHE A 773 13.65 8.12 -2.33
CA PHE A 773 12.81 9.15 -1.74
C PHE A 773 13.57 9.89 -0.65
N ASP A 774 13.67 11.22 -0.76
CA ASP A 774 14.23 12.05 0.31
C ASP A 774 13.18 12.26 1.41
N ILE A 775 13.51 11.86 2.63
CA ILE A 775 12.64 12.02 3.79
C ILE A 775 12.92 13.41 4.35
N SER A 776 12.06 14.38 4.04
CA SER A 776 12.13 15.75 4.56
C SER A 776 11.12 15.97 5.69
N GLU A 777 11.49 16.75 6.72
CA GLU A 777 10.62 17.10 7.86
C GLU A 777 9.27 17.72 7.42
N ASP A 778 9.28 18.55 6.37
CA ASP A 778 8.07 19.21 5.85
C ASP A 778 7.09 18.29 5.09
N ARG A 779 7.50 17.05 4.78
CA ARG A 779 6.69 16.07 4.02
C ARG A 779 6.26 14.87 4.87
N ILE A 780 6.45 14.92 6.19
CA ILE A 780 5.99 13.89 7.11
C ILE A 780 4.48 14.06 7.34
N ASP A 781 3.68 13.95 6.27
CA ASP A 781 2.23 13.90 6.38
C ASP A 781 1.81 12.42 6.35
N SER A 782 1.84 11.79 7.53
CA SER A 782 1.55 10.36 7.72
C SER A 782 0.14 9.94 7.30
N GLU A 783 -0.71 10.89 6.94
CA GLU A 783 -2.12 10.67 6.62
C GLU A 783 -2.36 10.15 5.18
N LEU A 784 -1.40 10.35 4.26
CA LEU A 784 -1.59 10.01 2.84
C LEU A 784 -1.12 8.59 2.46
N SER A 785 -0.19 8.00 3.20
CA SER A 785 0.45 6.72 2.86
C SER A 785 0.79 5.92 4.12
N ALA A 786 0.44 4.63 4.13
CA ALA A 786 0.69 3.74 5.27
C ALA A 786 2.18 3.43 5.48
N THR A 787 2.98 3.59 4.43
CA THR A 787 4.45 3.43 4.45
C THR A 787 5.12 4.62 3.78
N ILE A 788 6.43 4.79 3.99
CA ILE A 788 7.16 5.85 3.29
C ILE A 788 7.32 5.44 1.82
N PRO A 789 6.97 6.34 0.86
CA PRO A 789 7.14 6.06 -0.56
C PRO A 789 8.57 5.62 -0.90
N ILE A 790 8.69 4.75 -1.89
CA ILE A 790 10.00 4.32 -2.44
C ILE A 790 10.58 5.36 -3.40
N GLY A 791 9.75 6.32 -3.83
CA GLY A 791 10.19 7.58 -4.44
C GLY A 791 10.23 7.58 -5.95
N HIS A 792 11.18 8.29 -6.52
CA HIS A 792 11.33 8.49 -7.97
C HIS A 792 12.50 7.67 -8.52
N PRO A 793 12.48 7.32 -9.83
CA PRO A 793 13.57 6.58 -10.43
C PRO A 793 14.90 7.34 -10.38
N ILE A 794 16.00 6.59 -10.27
CA ILE A 794 17.36 7.15 -10.35
C ILE A 794 17.75 7.45 -11.80
N ALA A 795 18.91 8.09 -12.00
CA ALA A 795 19.42 8.39 -13.34
C ALA A 795 19.51 7.14 -14.23
N ASN A 796 19.14 7.31 -15.50
CA ASN A 796 19.09 6.29 -16.55
C ASN A 796 18.24 5.06 -16.20
N THR A 797 17.25 5.22 -15.32
CA THR A 797 16.32 4.16 -14.91
C THR A 797 14.89 4.59 -15.22
N THR A 798 14.11 3.68 -15.81
CA THR A 798 12.67 3.88 -16.03
C THR A 798 11.88 2.93 -15.13
N VAL A 799 10.69 3.36 -14.72
CA VAL A 799 9.75 2.54 -13.97
C VAL A 799 8.37 2.65 -14.57
N TYR A 800 7.64 1.54 -14.58
CA TYR A 800 6.28 1.46 -15.09
C TYR A 800 5.44 0.69 -14.09
N ILE A 801 4.23 1.18 -13.82
CA ILE A 801 3.24 0.47 -13.01
C ILE A 801 2.12 0.06 -13.96
N VAL A 802 1.96 -1.24 -14.14
CA VAL A 802 1.11 -1.80 -15.20
C VAL A 802 0.17 -2.86 -14.68
N ASP A 803 -0.92 -3.08 -15.40
CA ASP A 803 -1.81 -4.21 -15.19
C ASP A 803 -1.22 -5.51 -15.79
N ASN A 804 -1.95 -6.61 -15.66
CA ASN A 804 -1.55 -7.92 -16.17
C ASN A 804 -1.47 -8.03 -17.71
N ARG A 805 -1.93 -7.00 -18.44
CA ARG A 805 -1.84 -6.89 -19.91
C ARG A 805 -0.73 -5.91 -20.34
N LEU A 806 0.16 -5.53 -19.42
CA LEU A 806 1.19 -4.51 -19.64
C LEU A 806 0.59 -3.17 -20.10
N GLN A 807 -0.58 -2.79 -19.59
CA GLN A 807 -1.12 -1.44 -19.77
C GLN A 807 -0.83 -0.58 -18.54
N PRO A 808 -0.41 0.68 -18.70
CA PRO A 808 -0.21 1.58 -17.57
C PRO A 808 -1.50 1.73 -16.78
N VAL A 809 -1.40 1.67 -15.45
CA VAL A 809 -2.54 1.92 -14.56
C VAL A 809 -2.61 3.41 -14.19
N PRO A 810 -3.80 3.96 -13.92
CA PRO A 810 -3.93 5.34 -13.45
C PRO A 810 -3.17 5.61 -12.16
N VAL A 811 -2.86 6.89 -11.93
CA VAL A 811 -2.27 7.31 -10.64
C VAL A 811 -3.16 6.82 -9.50
N GLY A 812 -2.56 6.29 -8.43
CA GLY A 812 -3.25 5.78 -7.24
C GLY A 812 -3.81 4.36 -7.37
N VAL A 813 -3.89 3.80 -8.57
CA VAL A 813 -4.31 2.41 -8.82
C VAL A 813 -3.11 1.48 -8.61
N ALA A 814 -3.34 0.36 -7.94
CA ALA A 814 -2.32 -0.65 -7.73
C ALA A 814 -2.03 -1.41 -9.03
N GLY A 815 -0.75 -1.57 -9.36
CA GLY A 815 -0.29 -2.39 -10.47
C GLY A 815 1.07 -3.01 -10.16
N GLU A 816 1.55 -3.88 -11.03
CA GLU A 816 2.87 -4.49 -10.87
C GLU A 816 3.95 -3.51 -11.35
N LEU A 817 5.03 -3.38 -10.56
CA LEU A 817 6.17 -2.53 -10.86
C LEU A 817 7.14 -3.23 -11.81
N TYR A 818 7.48 -2.56 -12.91
CA TYR A 818 8.49 -2.97 -13.88
C TYR A 818 9.60 -1.92 -13.92
N ILE A 819 10.84 -2.36 -14.09
CA ILE A 819 12.01 -1.47 -14.11
C ILE A 819 12.74 -1.64 -15.44
N GLY A 820 13.16 -0.55 -16.06
CA GLY A 820 13.96 -0.51 -17.28
C GLY A 820 15.21 0.35 -17.13
N GLY A 821 15.99 0.44 -18.21
CA GLY A 821 17.16 1.32 -18.30
C GLY A 821 18.50 0.67 -17.90
N ALA A 822 19.48 1.52 -17.62
CA ALA A 822 20.89 1.16 -17.47
C ALA A 822 21.20 0.33 -16.21
N GLY A 823 20.31 0.29 -15.23
CA GLY A 823 20.47 -0.51 -14.02
C GLY A 823 20.22 -2.01 -14.20
N LEU A 824 19.65 -2.43 -15.34
CA LEU A 824 19.25 -3.83 -15.53
C LEU A 824 20.43 -4.78 -15.64
N ALA A 825 20.38 -5.84 -14.84
CA ALA A 825 21.31 -6.96 -14.88
C ALA A 825 21.43 -7.56 -16.29
N ARG A 826 22.55 -8.25 -16.55
CA ARG A 826 22.69 -9.06 -17.76
C ARG A 826 21.60 -10.14 -17.79
N GLY A 827 21.34 -10.76 -16.64
CA GLY A 827 20.33 -11.78 -16.42
C GLY A 827 20.73 -12.72 -15.28
N TYR A 828 20.10 -13.89 -15.24
CA TYR A 828 20.47 -14.96 -14.33
C TYR A 828 21.52 -15.87 -14.98
N LEU A 829 22.64 -16.10 -14.27
CA LEU A 829 23.75 -16.92 -14.75
C LEU A 829 23.25 -18.34 -15.04
N ASN A 830 23.61 -18.88 -16.21
CA ASN A 830 23.22 -20.22 -16.67
C ASN A 830 21.71 -20.52 -16.71
N GLN A 831 20.84 -19.51 -16.64
CA GLN A 831 19.38 -19.67 -16.58
C GLN A 831 18.69 -18.78 -17.63
N ALA A 832 18.88 -19.14 -18.91
CA ALA A 832 18.37 -18.35 -20.04
C ALA A 832 16.83 -18.28 -20.07
N GLU A 833 16.14 -19.38 -19.75
CA GLU A 833 14.67 -19.42 -19.72
C GLU A 833 14.09 -18.50 -18.64
N LEU A 834 14.61 -18.58 -17.41
CA LEU A 834 14.21 -17.68 -16.32
C LEU A 834 14.55 -16.22 -16.63
N THR A 835 15.68 -15.98 -17.31
CA THR A 835 16.05 -14.64 -17.77
C THR A 835 15.04 -14.11 -18.77
N ALA A 836 14.62 -14.90 -19.76
CA ALA A 836 13.62 -14.48 -20.74
C ALA A 836 12.23 -14.25 -20.09
N GLU A 837 11.88 -15.03 -19.06
CA GLU A 837 10.63 -14.87 -18.31
C GLU A 837 10.60 -13.55 -17.52
N ARG A 838 11.73 -13.16 -16.89
CA ARG A 838 11.80 -12.00 -15.99
C ARG A 838 12.30 -10.72 -16.63
N PHE A 839 13.09 -10.81 -17.70
CA PHE A 839 13.62 -9.68 -18.46
C PHE A 839 12.96 -9.64 -19.85
N ILE A 840 11.79 -9.04 -19.93
CA ILE A 840 10.96 -8.98 -21.14
C ILE A 840 11.36 -7.80 -22.03
N PRO A 841 11.00 -7.78 -23.32
CA PRO A 841 11.14 -6.57 -24.15
C PRO A 841 10.36 -5.39 -23.57
N ASP A 842 10.91 -4.19 -23.65
CA ASP A 842 10.24 -2.95 -23.24
C ASP A 842 9.30 -2.45 -24.36
N PRO A 843 7.96 -2.50 -24.19
CA PRO A 843 7.01 -2.04 -25.20
C PRO A 843 6.84 -0.51 -25.21
N PHE A 844 7.39 0.20 -24.23
CA PHE A 844 7.23 1.65 -24.06
C PHE A 844 8.46 2.43 -24.53
N SER A 845 9.62 1.77 -24.64
CA SER A 845 10.85 2.39 -25.14
C SER A 845 10.89 2.43 -26.66
N ALA A 846 11.43 3.53 -27.20
CA ALA A 846 11.78 3.65 -28.61
C ALA A 846 13.16 3.02 -28.94
N GLU A 847 13.94 2.65 -27.92
CA GLU A 847 15.27 2.08 -28.10
C GLU A 847 15.20 0.59 -28.48
N ASN A 848 15.90 0.22 -29.55
CA ASN A 848 15.94 -1.16 -30.00
C ASN A 848 16.69 -2.05 -28.99
N GLY A 849 16.04 -3.13 -28.56
CA GLY A 849 16.61 -4.06 -27.57
C GLY A 849 16.46 -3.62 -26.11
N ALA A 850 15.70 -2.56 -25.83
CA ALA A 850 15.33 -2.20 -24.46
C ALA A 850 14.55 -3.34 -23.78
N ARG A 851 14.80 -3.52 -22.48
CA ARG A 851 14.21 -4.58 -21.66
C ARG A 851 13.55 -3.98 -20.42
N LEU A 852 12.56 -4.70 -19.89
CA LEU A 852 11.99 -4.47 -18.57
C LEU A 852 12.22 -5.69 -17.68
N TYR A 853 12.59 -5.44 -16.43
CA TYR A 853 12.61 -6.44 -15.38
C TYR A 853 11.27 -6.45 -14.63
N LYS A 854 10.65 -7.62 -14.57
CA LYS A 854 9.41 -7.90 -13.83
C LYS A 854 9.71 -8.14 -12.35
N THR A 855 9.40 -7.16 -11.50
CA THR A 855 9.83 -7.18 -10.08
C THR A 855 9.03 -8.16 -9.20
N GLY A 856 7.77 -8.42 -9.54
CA GLY A 856 6.80 -9.07 -8.67
C GLY A 856 6.31 -8.20 -7.50
N ASP A 857 6.67 -6.92 -7.47
CA ASP A 857 6.21 -5.95 -6.47
C ASP A 857 4.95 -5.24 -6.94
N LEU A 858 3.97 -5.10 -6.04
CA LEU A 858 2.77 -4.31 -6.24
C LEU A 858 3.04 -2.88 -5.75
N ALA A 859 2.75 -1.90 -6.59
CA ALA A 859 2.99 -0.50 -6.32
C ALA A 859 1.90 0.39 -6.92
N ARG A 860 1.91 1.68 -6.57
CA ARG A 860 1.10 2.71 -7.24
C ARG A 860 1.85 4.02 -7.34
N TYR A 861 1.52 4.83 -8.34
CA TYR A 861 1.98 6.21 -8.39
C TYR A 861 1.17 7.08 -7.44
N LEU A 862 1.84 8.02 -6.78
CA LEU A 862 1.23 9.13 -6.07
C LEU A 862 1.09 10.34 -7.00
N ALA A 863 0.33 11.34 -6.55
CA ALA A 863 0.02 12.51 -7.37
C ALA A 863 1.25 13.32 -7.81
N ASP A 864 2.37 13.21 -7.09
CA ASP A 864 3.64 13.87 -7.40
C ASP A 864 4.60 12.99 -8.22
N GLY A 865 4.14 11.84 -8.71
CA GLY A 865 4.92 10.88 -9.48
C GLY A 865 5.84 9.98 -8.63
N SER A 866 5.87 10.15 -7.31
CA SER A 866 6.57 9.20 -6.45
C SER A 866 5.82 7.86 -6.41
N VAL A 867 6.55 6.77 -6.21
CA VAL A 867 5.99 5.42 -6.16
C VAL A 867 5.81 4.99 -4.70
N GLU A 868 4.63 4.47 -4.39
CA GLU A 868 4.33 3.81 -3.11
C GLU A 868 4.37 2.29 -3.30
N PHE A 869 5.04 1.59 -2.39
CA PHE A 869 5.09 0.14 -2.35
C PHE A 869 3.89 -0.43 -1.57
N LEU A 870 3.16 -1.36 -2.16
CA LEU A 870 1.94 -1.95 -1.58
C LEU A 870 2.10 -3.39 -1.13
N GLY A 871 3.14 -4.09 -1.61
CA GLY A 871 3.39 -5.50 -1.29
C GLY A 871 3.94 -6.26 -2.48
N ARG A 872 3.70 -7.57 -2.52
CA ARG A 872 4.13 -8.46 -3.60
C ARG A 872 2.94 -9.21 -4.20
N VAL A 873 3.01 -9.48 -5.50
CA VAL A 873 2.04 -10.35 -6.18
C VAL A 873 2.35 -11.83 -6.00
N ASP A 874 3.61 -12.16 -5.69
CA ASP A 874 4.08 -13.51 -5.44
C ASP A 874 4.21 -13.81 -3.93
N ASN A 875 4.65 -15.03 -3.59
CA ASN A 875 4.84 -15.45 -2.20
C ASN A 875 6.24 -15.10 -1.67
N GLN A 876 6.99 -14.23 -2.34
CA GLN A 876 8.30 -13.81 -1.84
C GLN A 876 8.11 -12.83 -0.69
N VAL A 877 8.99 -12.91 0.30
CA VAL A 877 8.94 -12.04 1.48
C VAL A 877 10.31 -11.44 1.77
N LYS A 878 10.32 -10.29 2.44
CA LYS A 878 11.51 -9.67 3.01
C LYS A 878 11.44 -9.81 4.52
N VAL A 879 12.39 -10.54 5.10
CA VAL A 879 12.48 -10.76 6.54
C VAL A 879 13.86 -10.34 6.99
N ARG A 880 13.94 -9.25 7.76
CA ARG A 880 15.20 -8.71 8.31
C ARG A 880 16.23 -8.36 7.24
N GLY A 881 15.77 -7.80 6.13
CA GLY A 881 16.57 -7.46 4.96
C GLY A 881 16.90 -8.63 4.02
N TYR A 882 16.62 -9.88 4.42
CA TYR A 882 16.81 -11.04 3.56
C TYR A 882 15.62 -11.25 2.64
N ARG A 883 15.91 -11.42 1.35
CA ARG A 883 14.95 -11.80 0.33
C ARG A 883 14.75 -13.31 0.37
N ILE A 884 13.55 -13.76 0.74
CA ILE A 884 13.23 -15.17 0.96
C ILE A 884 12.07 -15.57 0.04
N GLU A 885 12.34 -16.53 -0.84
CA GLU A 885 11.30 -17.26 -1.57
C GLU A 885 10.71 -18.35 -0.66
N LEU A 886 9.45 -18.19 -0.23
CA LEU A 886 8.79 -19.18 0.63
C LEU A 886 8.73 -20.56 -0.06
N GLY A 887 8.62 -20.56 -1.39
CA GLY A 887 8.69 -21.76 -2.23
C GLY A 887 10.00 -22.54 -2.10
N GLU A 888 11.16 -21.90 -1.83
CA GLU A 888 12.44 -22.62 -1.63
C GLU A 888 12.41 -23.46 -0.35
N ILE A 889 11.77 -22.92 0.70
CA ILE A 889 11.57 -23.61 1.97
C ILE A 889 10.56 -24.75 1.78
N GLU A 890 9.43 -24.47 1.12
CA GLU A 890 8.39 -25.45 0.81
C GLU A 890 8.96 -26.62 -0.01
N ALA A 891 9.68 -26.34 -1.10
CA ALA A 891 10.31 -27.35 -1.95
C ALA A 891 11.37 -28.18 -1.20
N THR A 892 12.11 -27.56 -0.28
CA THR A 892 13.05 -28.29 0.56
C THR A 892 12.31 -29.19 1.55
N LEU A 893 11.30 -28.70 2.26
CA LEU A 893 10.47 -29.49 3.17
C LEU A 893 9.82 -30.69 2.45
N LEU A 894 9.34 -30.50 1.22
CA LEU A 894 8.74 -31.56 0.41
C LEU A 894 9.74 -32.67 0.01
N ARG A 895 11.06 -32.43 0.09
CA ARG A 895 12.09 -33.47 -0.10
C ARG A 895 12.28 -34.36 1.14
N HIS A 896 11.75 -33.99 2.30
CA HIS A 896 11.82 -34.80 3.51
C HIS A 896 10.78 -35.93 3.49
N ALA A 897 11.18 -37.17 3.75
CA ALA A 897 10.31 -38.36 3.65
C ALA A 897 9.05 -38.34 4.55
N GLY A 898 9.08 -37.55 5.62
CA GLY A 898 7.94 -37.37 6.54
C GLY A 898 6.88 -36.36 6.10
N VAL A 899 7.12 -35.54 5.06
CA VAL A 899 6.25 -34.42 4.66
C VAL A 899 5.47 -34.76 3.40
N ARG A 900 4.13 -34.67 3.46
CA ARG A 900 3.24 -34.88 2.30
C ARG A 900 2.92 -33.59 1.57
N GLU A 901 2.52 -32.57 2.33
CA GLU A 901 2.19 -31.23 1.84
C GLU A 901 2.76 -30.21 2.82
N THR A 902 3.08 -29.02 2.34
CA THR A 902 3.49 -27.93 3.21
C THR A 902 3.15 -26.58 2.58
N VAL A 903 2.91 -25.58 3.42
CA VAL A 903 2.87 -24.18 3.03
C VAL A 903 3.65 -23.38 4.07
N VAL A 904 4.48 -22.45 3.62
CA VAL A 904 5.23 -21.55 4.50
C VAL A 904 4.64 -20.16 4.34
N VAL A 905 4.49 -19.44 5.45
CA VAL A 905 4.00 -18.06 5.45
C VAL A 905 4.83 -17.21 6.41
N ALA A 906 4.99 -15.93 6.07
CA ALA A 906 5.51 -14.93 7.01
C ALA A 906 4.34 -14.31 7.77
N ARG A 907 4.32 -14.41 9.11
CA ARG A 907 3.22 -13.92 9.95
C ARG A 907 3.68 -12.83 10.91
N LYS A 908 2.75 -11.92 11.26
CA LYS A 908 2.93 -10.76 12.15
C LYS A 908 1.93 -10.78 13.33
N ASP A 909 1.70 -11.95 13.91
CA ASP A 909 0.54 -12.17 14.78
C ASP A 909 0.58 -11.41 16.12
N MET A 910 1.77 -11.08 16.65
CA MET A 910 1.94 -10.45 17.97
C MET A 910 3.16 -9.50 18.11
N ALA A 911 4.08 -9.48 17.12
CA ALA A 911 5.27 -8.64 17.11
C ALA A 911 5.35 -7.84 15.80
N ASP A 912 5.98 -6.66 15.83
CA ASP A 912 6.15 -5.79 14.64
C ASP A 912 7.00 -6.45 13.53
N GLU A 913 7.78 -7.49 13.85
CA GLU A 913 8.61 -8.21 12.89
C GLU A 913 7.94 -9.49 12.34
N PRO A 914 7.97 -9.71 11.01
CA PRO A 914 7.48 -10.94 10.40
C PRO A 914 8.34 -12.16 10.78
N ARG A 915 7.70 -13.27 11.18
CA ARG A 915 8.35 -14.57 11.42
C ARG A 915 7.90 -15.64 10.42
N LEU A 916 8.81 -16.52 10.01
CA LEU A 916 8.50 -17.64 9.13
C LEU A 916 7.84 -18.78 9.91
N VAL A 917 6.66 -19.22 9.44
CA VAL A 917 5.92 -20.37 10.01
C VAL A 917 5.67 -21.39 8.90
N ALA A 918 6.08 -22.64 9.12
CA ALA A 918 5.80 -23.75 8.22
C ALA A 918 4.60 -24.56 8.71
N TYR A 919 3.60 -24.71 7.85
CA TYR A 919 2.46 -25.59 8.08
C TYR A 919 2.71 -26.88 7.31
N VAL A 920 2.68 -28.02 8.00
CA VAL A 920 3.14 -29.30 7.47
C VAL A 920 2.03 -30.34 7.63
N VAL A 921 1.75 -31.07 6.55
CA VAL A 921 0.88 -32.25 6.59
C VAL A 921 1.76 -33.50 6.52
N PRO A 922 1.86 -34.31 7.58
CA PRO A 922 2.75 -35.47 7.60
C PRO A 922 2.23 -36.64 6.78
N HIS A 923 3.13 -37.50 6.31
CA HIS A 923 2.78 -38.80 5.73
C HIS A 923 2.34 -39.78 6.84
N GLN A 924 1.19 -40.45 6.66
CA GLN A 924 0.64 -41.40 7.66
C GLN A 924 1.56 -42.57 8.06
N LYS A 925 2.64 -42.83 7.31
CA LYS A 925 3.60 -43.93 7.55
C LYS A 925 4.95 -43.50 8.13
N HIS A 926 5.22 -42.20 8.23
CA HIS A 926 6.48 -41.66 8.72
C HIS A 926 6.18 -40.56 9.74
N GLU A 927 6.34 -40.88 11.02
CA GLU A 927 6.35 -39.85 12.07
C GLU A 927 7.64 -39.03 11.93
N CYS A 928 7.51 -37.71 11.83
CA CYS A 928 8.63 -36.78 11.88
C CYS A 928 8.35 -35.72 12.95
N THR A 929 9.32 -35.45 13.80
CA THR A 929 9.20 -34.39 14.81
C THR A 929 9.52 -33.03 14.19
N THR A 930 9.10 -31.95 14.85
CA THR A 930 9.45 -30.57 14.44
C THR A 930 10.97 -30.35 14.45
N ASP A 931 11.68 -31.01 15.37
CA ASP A 931 13.14 -30.95 15.47
C ASP A 931 13.85 -31.67 14.31
N ASP A 932 13.28 -32.76 13.79
CA ASP A 932 13.81 -33.45 12.61
C ASP A 932 13.66 -32.60 11.35
N LEU A 933 12.50 -31.96 11.18
CA LEU A 933 12.26 -31.05 10.05
C LEU A 933 13.19 -29.83 10.11
N ARG A 934 13.38 -29.22 11.29
CA ARG A 934 14.29 -28.10 11.47
C ARG A 934 15.73 -28.49 11.12
N ARG A 935 16.22 -29.62 11.63
CA ARG A 935 17.59 -30.11 11.38
C ARG A 935 17.81 -30.36 9.89
N PHE A 936 16.85 -31.00 9.23
CA PHE A 936 16.91 -31.25 7.79
C PHE A 936 16.99 -29.96 6.97
N LEU A 937 16.26 -28.91 7.37
CA LEU A 937 16.35 -27.61 6.73
C LEU A 937 17.70 -26.93 6.98
N GLN A 938 18.23 -26.98 8.21
CA GLN A 938 19.52 -26.37 8.57
C GLN A 938 20.71 -26.95 7.80
N GLU A 939 20.63 -28.22 7.38
CA GLU A 939 21.67 -28.86 6.55
C GLU A 939 21.72 -28.29 5.11
N GLN A 940 20.64 -27.66 4.63
CA GLN A 940 20.46 -27.30 3.22
C GLN A 940 20.21 -25.82 2.97
N LEU A 941 19.56 -25.14 3.92
CA LEU A 941 19.16 -23.75 3.80
C LEU A 941 19.93 -22.88 4.80
N PRO A 942 20.16 -21.60 4.48
CA PRO A 942 20.67 -20.62 5.44
C PRO A 942 19.76 -20.47 6.67
N ASP A 943 20.33 -20.11 7.81
CA ASP A 943 19.61 -19.98 9.09
C ASP A 943 18.42 -19.02 9.05
N TYR A 944 18.53 -17.92 8.29
CA TYR A 944 17.43 -16.94 8.17
C TYR A 944 16.21 -17.48 7.38
N MET A 945 16.35 -18.59 6.65
CA MET A 945 15.25 -19.26 5.94
C MET A 945 14.57 -20.34 6.78
N ILE A 946 15.09 -20.66 7.97
CA ILE A 946 14.54 -21.72 8.80
C ILE A 946 13.29 -21.21 9.54
N PRO A 947 12.11 -21.84 9.37
CA PRO A 947 10.90 -21.47 10.09
C PRO A 947 11.11 -21.46 11.61
N THR A 948 10.58 -20.44 12.28
CA THR A 948 10.64 -20.37 13.75
C THR A 948 9.61 -21.29 14.39
N ALA A 949 8.49 -21.56 13.70
CA ALA A 949 7.46 -22.49 14.13
C ALA A 949 7.07 -23.49 13.03
N PHE A 950 6.69 -24.70 13.45
CA PHE A 950 6.17 -25.77 12.59
C PHE A 950 4.80 -26.20 13.13
N VAL A 951 3.74 -26.04 12.34
CA VAL A 951 2.36 -26.35 12.70
C VAL A 951 1.91 -27.58 11.92
N SER A 952 1.61 -28.67 12.63
CA SER A 952 1.12 -29.90 12.01
C SER A 952 -0.39 -29.80 11.72
N LEU A 953 -0.78 -30.03 10.46
CA LEU A 953 -2.19 -30.00 10.02
C LEU A 953 -2.62 -31.37 9.47
N LYS A 954 -3.92 -31.68 9.59
CA LYS A 954 -4.51 -32.86 8.92
C LYS A 954 -4.60 -32.68 7.41
N SER A 955 -4.86 -31.46 6.97
CA SER A 955 -4.96 -31.02 5.57
C SER A 955 -4.80 -29.51 5.49
N LEU A 956 -4.35 -28.98 4.35
CA LEU A 956 -4.32 -27.54 4.11
C LEU A 956 -5.74 -26.99 3.91
N PRO A 957 -6.09 -25.81 4.49
CA PRO A 957 -7.35 -25.14 4.21
C PRO A 957 -7.38 -24.64 2.76
N LEU A 958 -8.52 -24.77 2.09
CA LEU A 958 -8.69 -24.40 0.68
C LEU A 958 -9.84 -23.38 0.52
N THR A 959 -9.66 -22.43 -0.39
CA THR A 959 -10.69 -21.49 -0.87
C THR A 959 -11.78 -22.22 -1.66
N ARG A 960 -12.92 -21.56 -1.95
CA ARG A 960 -13.99 -22.10 -2.82
C ARG A 960 -13.49 -22.51 -4.22
N ASN A 961 -12.36 -21.96 -4.67
CA ASN A 961 -11.72 -22.25 -5.96
C ASN A 961 -10.61 -23.33 -5.87
N GLY A 962 -10.46 -24.02 -4.73
CA GLY A 962 -9.50 -25.11 -4.56
C GLY A 962 -8.03 -24.70 -4.36
N LYS A 963 -7.73 -23.39 -4.25
CA LYS A 963 -6.39 -22.89 -3.88
C LYS A 963 -6.23 -22.85 -2.36
N VAL A 964 -5.00 -23.01 -1.84
CA VAL A 964 -4.70 -22.90 -0.40
C VAL A 964 -5.14 -21.54 0.14
N ASP A 965 -5.98 -21.56 1.18
CA ASP A 965 -6.43 -20.37 1.90
C ASP A 965 -5.43 -20.04 3.02
N ARG A 966 -4.46 -19.18 2.70
CA ARG A 966 -3.44 -18.74 3.66
C ARG A 966 -3.99 -17.91 4.82
N GLN A 967 -5.15 -17.25 4.64
CA GLN A 967 -5.77 -16.47 5.70
C GLN A 967 -6.47 -17.35 6.73
N ALA A 968 -6.92 -18.54 6.31
CA ALA A 968 -7.51 -19.55 7.19
C ALA A 968 -6.47 -20.40 7.96
N LEU A 969 -5.17 -20.16 7.78
CA LEU A 969 -4.13 -20.89 8.51
C LEU A 969 -4.13 -20.51 10.01
N PRO A 970 -4.16 -21.49 10.92
CA PRO A 970 -4.27 -21.20 12.36
C PRO A 970 -3.00 -20.56 12.93
N ALA A 971 -3.15 -19.83 14.04
CA ALA A 971 -2.02 -19.35 14.82
C ALA A 971 -1.17 -20.51 15.36
N PRO A 972 0.17 -20.42 15.35
CA PRO A 972 0.99 -21.32 16.15
C PRO A 972 0.53 -21.19 17.60
N GLU A 973 0.11 -22.28 18.22
CA GLU A 973 -0.24 -22.28 19.64
C GLU A 973 1.04 -22.02 20.45
N GLU A 974 1.11 -20.87 21.13
CA GLU A 974 2.28 -20.49 21.95
C GLU A 974 2.39 -21.27 23.27
N SER A 975 1.52 -22.27 23.51
CA SER A 975 1.27 -22.76 24.87
C SER A 975 0.94 -24.25 25.04
N SER A 976 0.88 -25.08 24.00
CA SER A 976 0.49 -26.50 24.17
C SER A 976 1.63 -27.50 24.42
N GLU A 977 2.90 -27.15 24.20
CA GLU A 977 4.04 -28.07 24.45
C GLU A 977 4.98 -27.64 25.60
N LEU A 978 4.79 -26.45 26.19
CA LEU A 978 5.56 -25.96 27.35
C LEU A 978 5.34 -26.80 28.63
N GLU A 979 4.39 -27.73 28.62
CA GLU A 979 4.18 -28.72 29.69
C GLU A 979 5.06 -29.98 29.53
N LYS A 980 6.07 -29.98 28.66
CA LYS A 980 7.19 -30.92 28.82
C LYS A 980 8.04 -30.47 30.02
N ALA A 981 7.74 -31.05 31.19
CA ALA A 981 8.50 -31.01 32.45
C ALA A 981 9.45 -29.80 32.58
N PHE A 982 8.91 -28.62 32.91
CA PHE A 982 9.70 -27.45 33.30
C PHE A 982 10.75 -27.88 34.36
N VAL A 983 12.03 -27.72 34.01
CA VAL A 983 13.15 -27.93 34.93
C VAL A 983 13.70 -26.57 35.28
N ALA A 984 13.54 -26.17 36.54
CA ALA A 984 14.09 -24.92 37.04
C ALA A 984 15.63 -24.90 36.95
N PRO A 985 16.26 -23.73 36.78
CA PRO A 985 17.70 -23.55 36.98
C PRO A 985 18.21 -24.22 38.25
N ARG A 986 19.34 -24.94 38.13
CA ARG A 986 19.94 -25.76 39.19
C ARG A 986 21.24 -25.19 39.71
N THR A 987 21.94 -24.40 38.89
CA THR A 987 23.22 -23.75 39.24
C THR A 987 23.08 -22.22 39.19
N PRO A 988 23.96 -21.46 39.88
CA PRO A 988 23.99 -20.00 39.78
C PRO A 988 24.19 -19.51 38.34
N THR A 989 24.99 -20.22 37.54
CA THR A 989 25.19 -19.99 36.10
C THR A 989 23.86 -20.13 35.35
N GLU A 990 23.13 -21.23 35.57
CA GLU A 990 21.83 -21.46 34.95
C GLU A 990 20.79 -20.40 35.37
N GLU A 991 20.81 -19.93 36.63
CA GLU A 991 19.89 -18.90 37.14
C GLU A 991 20.13 -17.54 36.47
N ALA A 992 21.39 -17.12 36.36
CA ALA A 992 21.76 -15.88 35.69
C ALA A 992 21.44 -15.93 34.19
N LEU A 993 21.72 -17.05 33.52
CA LEU A 993 21.35 -17.27 32.11
C LEU A 993 19.83 -17.21 31.90
N ALA A 994 19.04 -17.86 32.77
CA ALA A 994 17.58 -17.81 32.73
C ALA A 994 17.04 -16.40 32.98
N GLY A 995 17.72 -15.61 33.83
CA GLY A 995 17.44 -14.18 34.02
C GLY A 995 17.62 -13.38 32.72
N ILE A 996 18.79 -13.52 32.09
CA ILE A 996 19.12 -12.83 30.83
C ILE A 996 18.11 -13.18 29.73
N TRP A 997 17.78 -14.46 29.56
CA TRP A 997 16.82 -14.91 28.54
C TRP A 997 15.42 -14.38 28.80
N ARG A 998 14.93 -14.38 30.04
CA ARG A 998 13.61 -13.82 30.37
C ARG A 998 13.50 -12.35 29.98
N GLU A 999 14.53 -11.57 30.28
CA GLU A 999 14.54 -10.14 29.97
C GLU A 999 14.63 -9.88 28.47
N VAL A 1000 15.49 -10.61 27.76
CA VAL A 1000 15.70 -10.41 26.31
C VAL A 1000 14.51 -10.93 25.48
N LEU A 1001 13.91 -12.06 25.88
CA LEU A 1001 12.78 -12.68 25.16
C LEU A 1001 11.41 -12.16 25.61
N GLY A 1002 11.33 -11.46 26.74
CA GLY A 1002 10.06 -10.97 27.28
C GLY A 1002 9.13 -12.08 27.82
N VAL A 1003 9.68 -13.25 28.18
CA VAL A 1003 8.91 -14.41 28.64
C VAL A 1003 8.89 -14.53 30.17
N LYS A 1004 7.79 -15.07 30.73
CA LYS A 1004 7.60 -15.15 32.19
C LYS A 1004 8.49 -16.21 32.87
N GLN A 1005 8.73 -17.34 32.22
CA GLN A 1005 9.52 -18.46 32.74
C GLN A 1005 10.40 -19.04 31.64
N VAL A 1006 11.59 -19.50 32.02
CA VAL A 1006 12.55 -20.20 31.15
C VAL A 1006 13.13 -21.37 31.95
N GLY A 1007 12.90 -22.59 31.49
CA GLY A 1007 13.49 -23.82 32.01
C GLY A 1007 14.86 -24.11 31.39
N VAL A 1008 15.69 -24.91 32.07
CA VAL A 1008 17.08 -25.14 31.64
C VAL A 1008 17.22 -25.89 30.30
N ASN A 1009 16.19 -26.64 29.93
CA ASN A 1009 16.11 -27.39 28.68
C ASN A 1009 15.29 -26.66 27.61
N ASP A 1010 14.78 -25.47 27.91
CA ASP A 1010 14.04 -24.68 26.93
C ASP A 1010 14.99 -24.23 25.84
N ASN A 1011 14.51 -24.32 24.59
CA ASN A 1011 15.28 -23.92 23.43
C ASN A 1011 15.08 -22.43 23.14
N PHE A 1012 16.18 -21.68 22.98
CA PHE A 1012 16.17 -20.24 22.73
C PHE A 1012 15.23 -19.83 21.59
N PHE A 1013 15.33 -20.52 20.46
CA PHE A 1013 14.57 -20.20 19.25
C PHE A 1013 13.09 -20.60 19.38
N ARG A 1014 12.78 -21.61 20.19
CA ARG A 1014 11.39 -22.01 20.48
C ARG A 1014 10.67 -20.96 21.33
N LEU A 1015 11.41 -20.27 22.21
CA LEU A 1015 10.87 -19.18 23.04
C LEU A 1015 10.73 -17.85 22.28
N GLY A 1016 10.85 -17.85 20.95
CA GLY A 1016 10.78 -16.64 20.12
C GLY A 1016 12.12 -15.95 19.90
N GLY A 1017 13.22 -16.54 20.38
CA GLY A 1017 14.57 -16.07 20.12
C GLY A 1017 14.94 -16.11 18.64
N HIS A 1018 15.79 -15.17 18.21
CA HIS A 1018 16.32 -15.11 16.86
C HIS A 1018 17.71 -14.47 16.84
N SER A 1019 18.40 -14.49 15.71
CA SER A 1019 19.80 -14.03 15.57
C SER A 1019 20.11 -12.68 16.22
N LEU A 1020 19.21 -11.69 16.08
CA LEU A 1020 19.38 -10.38 16.74
C LEU A 1020 19.22 -10.44 18.28
N LEU A 1021 18.23 -11.15 18.80
CA LEU A 1021 18.07 -11.35 20.25
C LEU A 1021 19.22 -12.20 20.81
N LEU A 1022 19.74 -13.12 20.01
CA LEU A 1022 20.87 -13.96 20.34
C LEU A 1022 22.13 -13.12 20.58
N THR A 1023 22.40 -12.13 19.73
CA THR A 1023 23.50 -11.18 19.99
C THR A 1023 23.32 -10.45 21.31
N ARG A 1024 22.10 -9.96 21.61
CA ARG A 1024 21.81 -9.30 22.89
C ARG A 1024 22.02 -10.22 24.09
N VAL A 1025 21.62 -11.49 23.97
CA VAL A 1025 21.88 -12.50 25.00
C VAL A 1025 23.39 -12.67 25.18
N ILE A 1026 24.14 -12.95 24.10
CA ILE A 1026 25.59 -13.18 24.19
C ILE A 1026 26.31 -11.98 24.79
N SER A 1027 26.00 -10.76 24.34
CA SER A 1027 26.57 -9.52 24.88
C SER A 1027 26.35 -9.41 26.40
N ARG A 1028 25.12 -9.66 26.86
CA ARG A 1028 24.77 -9.65 28.29
C ARG A 1028 25.42 -10.79 29.07
N VAL A 1029 25.58 -11.96 28.46
CA VAL A 1029 26.28 -13.10 29.07
C VAL A 1029 27.77 -12.76 29.24
N ARG A 1030 28.44 -12.22 28.21
CA ARG A 1030 29.83 -11.78 28.30
C ARG A 1030 30.01 -10.76 29.43
N ALA A 1031 29.13 -9.75 29.48
CA ALA A 1031 29.17 -8.74 30.54
C ALA A 1031 28.86 -9.28 31.94
N ALA A 1032 27.95 -10.24 32.07
CA ALA A 1032 27.54 -10.78 33.37
C ALA A 1032 28.54 -11.79 33.97
N PHE A 1033 29.27 -12.50 33.12
CA PHE A 1033 30.17 -13.58 33.54
C PHE A 1033 31.66 -13.28 33.30
N ASP A 1034 31.99 -12.14 32.67
CA ASP A 1034 33.35 -11.74 32.29
C ASP A 1034 34.09 -12.81 31.46
N VAL A 1035 33.35 -13.45 30.54
CA VAL A 1035 33.87 -14.52 29.66
C VAL A 1035 33.75 -14.11 28.20
N GLU A 1036 34.73 -14.52 27.40
CA GLU A 1036 34.63 -14.45 25.95
C GLU A 1036 33.90 -15.67 25.39
N LEU A 1037 32.70 -15.46 24.87
CA LEU A 1037 31.89 -16.50 24.24
C LEU A 1037 31.64 -16.19 22.77
N PRO A 1038 32.00 -17.07 21.82
CA PRO A 1038 31.60 -16.93 20.43
C PRO A 1038 30.08 -16.85 20.29
N LEU A 1039 29.60 -16.01 19.38
CA LEU A 1039 28.16 -15.86 19.15
C LEU A 1039 27.49 -17.17 18.73
N ARG A 1040 28.22 -18.04 18.03
CA ARG A 1040 27.77 -19.38 17.62
C ARG A 1040 27.45 -20.31 18.79
N SER A 1041 27.96 -20.05 20.01
CA SER A 1041 27.78 -20.95 21.15
C SER A 1041 26.31 -21.19 21.46
N LEU A 1042 25.45 -20.18 21.27
CA LEU A 1042 24.00 -20.33 21.44
C LEU A 1042 23.29 -20.99 20.25
N PHE A 1043 23.90 -21.01 19.07
CA PHE A 1043 23.39 -21.75 17.90
C PHE A 1043 23.71 -23.24 18.02
N GLU A 1044 24.93 -23.57 18.45
CA GLU A 1044 25.36 -24.95 18.68
C GLU A 1044 24.69 -25.55 19.93
N GLU A 1045 24.54 -24.74 20.98
CA GLU A 1045 23.98 -25.14 22.26
C GLU A 1045 22.80 -24.23 22.68
N PRO A 1046 21.61 -24.41 22.06
CA PRO A 1046 20.49 -23.49 22.19
C PRO A 1046 19.67 -23.68 23.47
N THR A 1047 20.25 -24.25 24.54
CA THR A 1047 19.58 -24.42 25.84
C THR A 1047 20.48 -23.91 26.96
N ILE A 1048 19.87 -23.45 28.05
CA ILE A 1048 20.58 -22.92 29.22
C ILE A 1048 21.50 -23.99 29.83
N ALA A 1049 21.05 -25.24 29.96
CA ALA A 1049 21.86 -26.32 30.55
C ALA A 1049 23.17 -26.56 29.78
N LYS A 1050 23.13 -26.47 28.45
CA LYS A 1050 24.29 -26.72 27.60
C LYS A 1050 25.21 -25.49 27.50
N LEU A 1051 24.62 -24.29 27.45
CA LEU A 1051 25.37 -23.05 27.49
C LEU A 1051 26.08 -22.85 28.84
N ALA A 1052 25.42 -23.17 29.96
CA ALA A 1052 26.02 -23.09 31.29
C ALA A 1052 27.30 -23.95 31.39
N LEU A 1053 27.29 -25.17 30.85
CA LEU A 1053 28.48 -26.03 30.81
C LEU A 1053 29.61 -25.41 29.99
N THR A 1054 29.28 -24.71 28.90
CA THR A 1054 30.29 -24.05 28.06
C THR A 1054 30.91 -22.87 28.80
N ILE A 1055 30.11 -22.09 29.53
CA ILE A 1055 30.59 -20.99 30.38
C ILE A 1055 31.46 -21.51 31.52
N GLU A 1056 31.00 -22.56 32.20
CA GLU A 1056 31.74 -23.17 33.31
C GLU A 1056 33.08 -23.78 32.83
N ASP A 1057 33.14 -24.37 31.64
CA ASP A 1057 34.39 -24.87 31.04
C ASP A 1057 35.36 -23.75 30.66
N VAL A 1058 34.86 -22.60 30.17
CA VAL A 1058 35.68 -21.41 29.90
C VAL A 1058 36.23 -20.82 31.21
N LEU A 1059 35.39 -20.65 32.22
CA LEU A 1059 35.78 -20.16 33.54
C LEU A 1059 36.81 -21.09 34.21
N MET A 1060 36.67 -22.42 34.09
CA MET A 1060 37.67 -23.35 34.64
C MET A 1060 39.01 -23.28 33.92
N LYS A 1061 39.04 -23.08 32.60
CA LYS A 1061 40.29 -22.93 31.83
C LYS A 1061 41.05 -21.65 32.15
N GLU A 1062 40.34 -20.57 32.47
CA GLU A 1062 40.97 -19.33 32.96
C GLU A 1062 41.55 -19.52 34.36
N VAL A 1063 40.90 -20.32 35.22
CA VAL A 1063 41.40 -20.63 36.58
C VAL A 1063 42.60 -21.59 36.56
N GLU A 1064 42.64 -22.57 35.65
CA GLU A 1064 43.79 -23.48 35.49
C GLU A 1064 45.02 -22.81 34.86
N GLY A 1065 44.86 -21.63 34.24
CA GLY A 1065 45.95 -20.80 33.72
C GLY A 1065 46.64 -19.92 34.76
N LEU A 1066 46.10 -19.82 35.98
CA LEU A 1066 46.61 -18.99 37.07
C LEU A 1066 47.69 -19.75 37.88
N THR A 1067 48.78 -19.07 38.21
CA THR A 1067 49.83 -19.65 39.07
C THR A 1067 49.36 -19.74 40.53
N GLU A 1068 49.93 -20.66 41.34
CA GLU A 1068 49.51 -20.94 42.74
C GLU A 1068 49.41 -19.69 43.65
N ASP A 1069 50.06 -18.57 43.29
CA ASP A 1069 49.99 -17.31 44.03
C ASP A 1069 48.71 -16.49 43.74
N GLU A 1070 48.05 -16.68 42.59
CA GLU A 1070 46.84 -15.94 42.20
C GLU A 1070 45.56 -16.58 42.77
N ALA A 1071 45.55 -17.91 42.93
CA ALA A 1071 44.41 -18.66 43.49
C ALA A 1071 44.12 -18.31 44.97
N ARG A 1072 45.09 -17.77 45.72
CA ARG A 1072 44.88 -17.33 47.10
C ARG A 1072 44.13 -16.00 47.23
N HIS A 1073 44.02 -15.21 46.17
CA HIS A 1073 43.31 -13.93 46.23
C HIS A 1073 41.79 -14.07 46.09
N PHE A 1074 41.31 -15.18 45.51
CA PHE A 1074 39.87 -15.43 45.27
C PHE A 1074 39.15 -16.20 46.41
N ALA A 1075 39.87 -16.63 47.45
CA ALA A 1075 39.29 -17.32 48.62
C ALA A 1075 39.20 -16.43 49.87
N GLY A 1076 38.90 -15.13 49.69
CA GLY A 1076 38.72 -14.14 50.75
C GLY A 1076 37.29 -13.61 50.81
#